data_AF-A0A2P5FTZ8-F1
#
_entry.id   AF-A0A2P5FTZ8-F1
#
_cell.length_a   1.000
_cell.length_b   1.000
_cell.length_c   1.000
_cell.angle_alpha   90.00
_cell.angle_beta   90.00
_cell.angle_gamma   90.00
#
_symmetry.space_group_name_H-M   'P 1'
#
loop_
_entity.id
_entity.type
_entity.pdbx_description
1 polymer ?
#
loop_
_entity_poly.entity_id
_entity_poly.type
_entity_poly.pdbx_seq_one_letter_code
_entity_poly.pdbx_strand_id
1 'polypeptide(L)'
;MIAPIAVALAVGLLGWAYQALKPPPPKICGSPNGPPISSPRVKLSDGRHLAYRESGVPREEAKHKIIVIHGFGSSKDINLPAPQELIEEHRIYFVYFDRAGYGESDPHPERSVKSEAFDIQELADKLNVGSNFYVLGISMGGYPIWSCLKYIPHRLSGAALVVPFVNYWWPCLPSNLARESLGQLAPSDQWTFRVAHYAPWLFYWWMTQKWFPSLSILSGSTAIFSVKDLEIIKKLSEAPSVGQDKITQQGAHESLHRDIMAGYGKWEFDPLDVANPFPDNSGSVHIWQGYEDKIIPYKINRYLSEKLPWIHYHEVADGGHMLLFESNQYEAILKALLHEKVVTHLTGIWKAENASTSSLPIFITQLFVILSVNRLLTLAFRPLHIPRIAAEILGGILLGPSVIGYTDFAVKHLHPFGTLVTLENLANLGLVYFMFMVGLEVDLKPVLRAGRKAVTTAAAGIILPVPIGFALYHLLLSNFSPALSKDRPSEFGPLFWGLAIATTNFPDLAGLLADLKLLHTDIGRTALTSSVISDILCWILFVLIMATSGRGRLFTVTTTSAFVIFAFFMLRPSVKYLLRRFAKEENYSQRHVIFILTGVVVCGYITDACGSHSIFGAFMFGVILPKGELKRAVLEMIEDFVSELLIPLFFYCIGMRTDAHWIFRRGVDIGILLVVIAVAFSAKVVSTFLVAYFLNKMPPKDGLALGLLLNTKGLLALIMISSGRDILVR
;
A
#
# COMPACT_ATOMS: atom_id res chain seq x y z
N MET A 1 -51.36 46.10 -34.03
CA MET A 1 -49.89 46.24 -34.14
C MET A 1 -49.09 45.33 -33.21
N ILE A 2 -49.67 44.70 -32.18
CA ILE A 2 -48.92 43.88 -31.21
C ILE A 2 -48.55 42.48 -31.75
N ALA A 3 -49.44 41.83 -32.49
CA ALA A 3 -49.21 40.46 -32.99
C ALA A 3 -48.01 40.34 -33.97
N PRO A 4 -47.81 41.24 -34.96
CA PRO A 4 -46.63 41.16 -35.85
C PRO A 4 -45.31 41.38 -35.11
N ILE A 5 -45.29 42.24 -34.09
CA ILE A 5 -44.10 42.50 -33.27
C ILE A 5 -43.79 41.27 -32.41
N ALA A 6 -44.80 40.64 -31.81
CA ALA A 6 -44.63 39.41 -31.04
C ALA A 6 -44.09 38.26 -31.90
N VAL A 7 -44.59 38.11 -33.14
CA VAL A 7 -44.07 37.11 -34.10
C VAL A 7 -42.63 37.42 -34.51
N ALA A 8 -42.30 38.67 -34.83
CA ALA A 8 -40.94 39.07 -35.19
C ALA A 8 -39.94 38.84 -34.04
N LEU A 9 -40.34 39.14 -32.79
CA LEU A 9 -39.54 38.86 -31.60
C LEU A 9 -39.38 37.35 -31.38
N ALA A 10 -40.43 36.56 -31.53
CA ALA A 10 -40.36 35.10 -31.39
C ALA A 10 -39.43 34.48 -32.45
N VAL A 11 -39.54 34.89 -33.71
CA VAL A 11 -38.65 34.43 -34.79
C VAL A 11 -37.21 34.89 -34.55
N GLY A 12 -37.01 36.12 -34.08
CA GLY A 12 -35.69 36.63 -33.71
C GLY A 12 -35.04 35.84 -32.56
N LEU A 13 -35.81 35.53 -31.51
CA LEU A 13 -35.36 34.71 -30.39
C LEU A 13 -35.08 33.27 -30.80
N LEU A 14 -35.91 32.66 -31.65
CA LEU A 14 -35.68 31.32 -32.20
C LEU A 14 -34.43 31.29 -33.09
N GLY A 15 -34.23 32.32 -33.93
CA GLY A 15 -33.03 32.46 -34.75
C GLY A 15 -31.77 32.63 -33.91
N TRP A 16 -31.82 33.45 -32.86
CA TRP A 16 -30.73 33.62 -31.91
C TRP A 16 -30.42 32.33 -31.14
N ALA A 17 -31.45 31.64 -30.64
CA ALA A 17 -31.29 30.35 -29.96
C ALA A 17 -30.69 29.30 -30.90
N TYR A 18 -31.15 29.22 -32.16
CA TYR A 18 -30.59 28.32 -33.15
C TYR A 18 -29.11 28.61 -33.43
N GLN A 19 -28.73 29.89 -33.59
CA GLN A 19 -27.32 30.25 -33.77
C GLN A 19 -26.47 29.94 -32.53
N ALA A 20 -27.00 30.14 -31.32
CA ALA A 20 -26.29 29.87 -30.09
C ALA A 20 -26.10 28.36 -29.83
N LEU A 21 -27.04 27.53 -30.29
CA LEU A 21 -26.98 26.06 -30.19
C LEU A 21 -26.11 25.42 -31.27
N LYS A 22 -25.97 26.06 -32.44
CA LYS A 22 -25.27 25.50 -33.58
C LYS A 22 -23.74 25.62 -33.42
N PRO A 23 -22.99 24.51 -33.35
CA PRO A 23 -21.54 24.56 -33.34
C PRO A 23 -20.98 25.12 -34.66
N PRO A 24 -19.79 25.77 -34.64
CA PRO A 24 -19.11 26.20 -35.84
C PRO A 24 -18.67 24.99 -36.67
N PRO A 25 -18.56 25.12 -38.01
CA PRO A 25 -18.05 24.04 -38.84
C PRO A 25 -16.59 23.70 -38.47
N PRO A 26 -16.17 22.43 -38.64
CA PRO A 26 -14.80 22.00 -38.38
C PRO A 26 -13.81 22.76 -39.25
N LYS A 27 -12.67 23.18 -38.69
CA LYS A 27 -11.55 23.72 -39.46
C LYS A 27 -10.67 22.57 -39.95
N ILE A 28 -11.05 21.94 -41.04
CA ILE A 28 -10.37 20.74 -41.57
C ILE A 28 -8.91 21.06 -41.92
N CYS A 29 -7.96 20.32 -41.35
CA CYS A 29 -6.54 20.48 -41.61
C CYS A 29 -6.20 20.27 -43.09
N GLY A 30 -5.44 21.20 -43.68
CA GLY A 30 -5.05 21.18 -45.09
C GLY A 30 -6.10 21.70 -46.09
N SER A 31 -7.27 22.13 -45.61
CA SER A 31 -8.22 22.89 -46.45
C SER A 31 -7.71 24.32 -46.70
N PRO A 32 -8.17 25.05 -47.75
CA PRO A 32 -7.67 26.39 -48.08
C PRO A 32 -7.71 27.43 -46.95
N ASN A 33 -8.60 27.25 -45.96
CA ASN A 33 -8.73 28.11 -44.77
C ASN A 33 -8.52 27.32 -43.46
N GLY A 34 -7.96 26.12 -43.54
CA GLY A 34 -7.74 25.22 -42.42
C GLY A 34 -6.33 25.31 -41.83
N PRO A 35 -6.10 24.72 -40.64
CA PRO A 35 -4.77 24.60 -40.07
C PRO A 35 -3.83 23.82 -40.99
N PRO A 36 -2.52 24.12 -41.00
CA PRO A 36 -1.55 23.37 -41.79
C PRO A 36 -1.40 21.93 -41.26
N ILE A 37 -0.99 21.04 -42.16
CA ILE A 37 -0.62 19.66 -41.83
C ILE A 37 0.90 19.62 -41.68
N SER A 38 1.37 19.10 -40.56
CA SER A 38 2.80 19.00 -40.24
C SER A 38 3.24 17.60 -39.80
N SER A 39 2.28 16.73 -39.50
CA SER A 39 2.51 15.37 -39.02
C SER A 39 2.27 14.34 -40.13
N PRO A 40 2.93 13.17 -40.09
CA PRO A 40 2.52 12.03 -40.91
C PRO A 40 1.05 11.70 -40.68
N ARG A 41 0.33 11.39 -41.76
CA ARG A 41 -1.07 10.97 -41.69
C ARG A 41 -1.32 9.76 -42.58
N VAL A 42 -2.25 8.93 -42.15
CA VAL A 42 -2.70 7.76 -42.88
C VAL A 42 -4.12 7.93 -43.36
N LYS A 43 -4.42 7.53 -44.61
CA LYS A 43 -5.76 7.63 -45.19
C LYS A 43 -6.56 6.35 -44.90
N LEU A 44 -7.71 6.53 -44.26
CA LEU A 44 -8.69 5.48 -43.95
C LEU A 44 -9.53 5.14 -45.18
N SER A 45 -10.28 4.04 -45.10
CA SER A 45 -11.18 3.54 -46.13
C SER A 45 -12.29 4.52 -46.51
N ASP A 46 -12.78 5.29 -45.54
CA ASP A 46 -13.81 6.32 -45.69
C ASP A 46 -13.28 7.68 -46.22
N GLY A 47 -11.98 7.77 -46.46
CA GLY A 47 -11.30 8.95 -46.99
C GLY A 47 -10.78 9.93 -45.94
N ARG A 48 -11.10 9.75 -44.65
CA ARG A 48 -10.52 10.52 -43.54
C ARG A 48 -9.04 10.21 -43.36
N HIS A 49 -8.32 11.12 -42.72
CA HIS A 49 -6.93 10.93 -42.33
C HIS A 49 -6.76 10.87 -40.82
N LEU A 50 -5.94 9.95 -40.33
CA LEU A 50 -5.47 9.95 -38.94
C LEU A 50 -4.00 10.37 -38.90
N ALA A 51 -3.70 11.40 -38.11
CA ALA A 51 -2.34 11.83 -37.84
C ALA A 51 -1.71 10.98 -36.75
N TYR A 52 -0.44 10.61 -36.95
CA TYR A 52 0.26 9.71 -36.04
C TYR A 52 1.73 10.10 -35.84
N ARG A 53 2.33 9.52 -34.80
CA ARG A 53 3.74 9.64 -34.43
C ARG A 53 4.24 8.27 -34.00
N GLU A 54 5.37 7.86 -34.55
CA GLU A 54 6.03 6.59 -34.20
C GLU A 54 7.19 6.87 -33.23
N SER A 55 7.45 5.95 -32.30
CA SER A 55 8.66 5.98 -31.47
C SER A 55 9.07 4.57 -31.00
N GLY A 56 10.25 4.45 -30.40
CA GLY A 56 10.82 3.17 -29.96
C GLY A 56 11.74 2.55 -31.01
N VAL A 57 11.86 1.22 -31.01
CA VAL A 57 12.68 0.50 -32.01
C VAL A 57 12.02 0.52 -33.38
N PRO A 58 12.77 0.33 -34.49
CA PRO A 58 12.19 0.17 -35.82
C PRO A 58 11.11 -0.93 -35.85
N ARG A 59 10.00 -0.67 -36.55
CA ARG A 59 8.83 -1.55 -36.61
C ARG A 59 9.17 -2.97 -37.05
N GLU A 60 10.14 -3.11 -37.95
CA GLU A 60 10.63 -4.38 -38.50
C GLU A 60 11.38 -5.23 -37.45
N GLU A 61 11.98 -4.57 -36.45
CA GLU A 61 12.70 -5.21 -35.35
C GLU A 61 11.83 -5.39 -34.10
N ALA A 62 10.63 -4.82 -34.09
CA ALA A 62 9.77 -4.76 -32.93
C ALA A 62 9.13 -6.13 -32.63
N LYS A 63 9.32 -6.60 -31.40
CA LYS A 63 8.61 -7.78 -30.86
C LYS A 63 7.23 -7.38 -30.35
N HIS A 64 7.15 -6.24 -29.67
CA HIS A 64 5.90 -5.73 -29.09
C HIS A 64 5.55 -4.40 -29.74
N LYS A 65 4.33 -4.31 -30.25
CA LYS A 65 3.84 -3.13 -30.95
C LYS A 65 2.63 -2.59 -30.22
N ILE A 66 2.72 -1.37 -29.73
CA ILE A 66 1.76 -0.76 -28.82
C ILE A 66 1.15 0.47 -29.46
N ILE A 67 -0.17 0.49 -29.59
CA ILE A 67 -0.93 1.68 -29.99
C ILE A 67 -1.35 2.42 -28.72
N VAL A 68 -0.86 3.65 -28.57
CA VAL A 68 -1.13 4.52 -27.42
C VAL A 68 -2.26 5.49 -27.76
N ILE A 69 -3.29 5.47 -26.94
CA ILE A 69 -4.52 6.25 -27.11
C ILE A 69 -4.55 7.34 -26.03
N HIS A 70 -4.34 8.58 -26.46
CA HIS A 70 -4.25 9.73 -25.56
C HIS A 70 -5.58 10.07 -24.87
N GLY A 71 -5.50 10.74 -23.72
CA GLY A 71 -6.65 11.18 -22.94
C GLY A 71 -7.29 12.48 -23.43
N PHE A 72 -8.14 13.05 -22.57
CA PHE A 72 -8.82 14.32 -22.82
C PHE A 72 -7.84 15.48 -22.89
N GLY A 73 -7.99 16.36 -23.87
CA GLY A 73 -7.14 17.55 -24.00
C GLY A 73 -5.66 17.22 -24.22
N SER A 74 -5.38 16.08 -24.87
CA SER A 74 -4.05 15.59 -25.22
C SER A 74 -4.00 15.25 -26.72
N SER A 75 -2.87 14.75 -27.21
CA SER A 75 -2.64 14.41 -28.62
C SER A 75 -1.65 13.26 -28.76
N LYS A 76 -1.37 12.86 -29.99
CA LYS A 76 -0.27 11.93 -30.33
C LYS A 76 1.11 12.39 -29.83
N ASP A 77 1.26 13.67 -29.52
CA ASP A 77 2.52 14.27 -29.13
C ASP A 77 2.81 14.11 -27.62
N ILE A 78 1.90 13.47 -26.87
CA ILE A 78 2.08 13.13 -25.45
C ILE A 78 3.44 12.46 -25.21
N ASN A 79 4.22 12.99 -24.27
CA ASN A 79 5.52 12.42 -23.94
C ASN A 79 5.40 11.54 -22.70
N LEU A 80 5.65 10.25 -22.85
CA LEU A 80 5.54 9.26 -21.76
C LEU A 80 6.94 8.78 -21.36
N PRO A 81 7.23 8.67 -20.05
CA PRO A 81 8.58 8.43 -19.56
C PRO A 81 8.98 6.94 -19.62
N ALA A 82 8.90 6.31 -20.80
CA ALA A 82 9.37 4.93 -20.97
C ALA A 82 10.90 4.88 -20.82
N PRO A 83 11.45 4.03 -19.94
CA PRO A 83 12.90 3.83 -19.87
C PRO A 83 13.42 3.26 -21.19
N GLN A 84 14.48 3.87 -21.74
CA GLN A 84 15.09 3.42 -23.00
C GLN A 84 15.56 1.96 -22.93
N GLU A 85 16.09 1.54 -21.77
CA GLU A 85 16.49 0.16 -21.50
C GLU A 85 15.33 -0.82 -21.71
N LEU A 86 14.12 -0.48 -21.24
CA LEU A 86 12.94 -1.32 -21.39
C LEU A 86 12.49 -1.41 -22.86
N ILE A 87 12.54 -0.29 -23.57
CA ILE A 87 12.20 -0.22 -25.00
C ILE A 87 13.11 -1.14 -25.81
N GLU A 88 14.41 -1.11 -25.54
CA GLU A 88 15.40 -1.91 -26.24
C GLU A 88 15.32 -3.39 -25.85
N GLU A 89 15.21 -3.69 -24.55
CA GLU A 89 15.11 -5.06 -24.02
C GLU A 89 13.90 -5.80 -24.59
N HIS A 90 12.72 -5.17 -24.56
CA HIS A 90 11.48 -5.78 -25.05
C HIS A 90 11.21 -5.48 -26.52
N ARG A 91 12.12 -4.77 -27.22
CA ARG A 91 11.95 -4.36 -28.62
C ARG A 91 10.57 -3.73 -28.87
N ILE A 92 10.26 -2.68 -28.10
CA ILE A 92 8.97 -2.02 -28.12
C ILE A 92 8.90 -0.95 -29.21
N TYR A 93 7.87 -1.01 -30.04
CA TYR A 93 7.51 0.02 -31.00
C TYR A 93 6.17 0.63 -30.62
N PHE A 94 6.11 1.95 -30.54
CA PHE A 94 4.93 2.71 -30.19
C PHE A 94 4.36 3.45 -31.39
N VAL A 95 3.03 3.43 -31.51
CA VAL A 95 2.27 4.32 -32.38
C VAL A 95 1.36 5.17 -31.52
N TYR A 96 1.55 6.48 -31.57
CA TYR A 96 0.64 7.47 -31.01
C TYR A 96 -0.17 8.06 -32.16
N PHE A 97 -1.45 8.34 -31.96
CA PHE A 97 -2.27 8.98 -32.99
C PHE A 97 -3.24 9.99 -32.40
N ASP A 98 -3.59 11.00 -33.19
CA ASP A 98 -4.62 11.95 -32.83
C ASP A 98 -5.97 11.27 -33.05
N ARG A 99 -6.82 11.19 -32.02
CA ARG A 99 -8.18 10.65 -32.16
C ARG A 99 -9.02 11.53 -33.09
N ALA A 100 -10.14 11.01 -33.60
CA ALA A 100 -10.97 11.72 -34.57
C ALA A 100 -11.34 13.15 -34.09
N GLY A 101 -10.94 14.17 -34.84
CA GLY A 101 -11.16 15.59 -34.56
C GLY A 101 -10.15 16.25 -33.61
N TYR A 102 -9.21 15.50 -33.03
CA TYR A 102 -8.05 16.06 -32.33
C TYR A 102 -6.92 16.37 -33.31
N GLY A 103 -6.11 17.38 -32.97
CA GLY A 103 -4.84 17.63 -33.65
C GLY A 103 -5.00 17.73 -35.17
N GLU A 104 -4.31 16.86 -35.90
CA GLU A 104 -4.31 16.82 -37.37
C GLU A 104 -5.16 15.68 -37.98
N SER A 105 -5.90 14.94 -37.15
CA SER A 105 -6.81 13.87 -37.60
C SER A 105 -8.17 14.41 -38.01
N ASP A 106 -8.65 13.99 -39.18
CA ASP A 106 -9.94 14.43 -39.70
C ASP A 106 -11.10 14.03 -38.74
N PRO A 107 -12.11 14.89 -38.53
CA PRO A 107 -13.24 14.56 -37.67
C PRO A 107 -14.09 13.44 -38.28
N HIS A 108 -14.57 12.52 -37.44
CA HIS A 108 -15.57 11.53 -37.85
C HIS A 108 -16.97 12.15 -37.70
N PRO A 109 -17.80 12.29 -38.74
CA PRO A 109 -19.14 12.91 -38.60
C PRO A 109 -20.04 12.17 -37.61
N GLU A 110 -20.02 10.84 -37.64
CA GLU A 110 -20.77 9.95 -36.73
C GLU A 110 -19.91 9.36 -35.61
N ARG A 111 -18.96 10.14 -35.06
CA ARG A 111 -18.06 9.69 -34.00
C ARG A 111 -18.82 8.98 -32.89
N SER A 112 -18.45 7.73 -32.63
CA SER A 112 -19.06 6.86 -31.64
C SER A 112 -17.98 6.03 -30.95
N VAL A 113 -18.35 5.34 -29.88
CA VAL A 113 -17.45 4.36 -29.23
C VAL A 113 -16.97 3.34 -30.26
N LYS A 114 -17.90 2.81 -31.07
CA LYS A 114 -17.64 1.80 -32.09
C LYS A 114 -16.69 2.27 -33.19
N SER A 115 -16.84 3.50 -33.68
CA SER A 115 -15.97 4.02 -34.74
C SER A 115 -14.50 4.09 -34.31
N GLU A 116 -14.21 4.36 -33.02
CA GLU A 116 -12.83 4.43 -32.53
C GLU A 116 -12.08 3.09 -32.64
N ALA A 117 -12.75 1.97 -32.40
CA ALA A 117 -12.12 0.65 -32.55
C ALA A 117 -11.73 0.37 -34.02
N PHE A 118 -12.60 0.74 -34.96
CA PHE A 118 -12.31 0.56 -36.38
C PHE A 118 -11.25 1.55 -36.89
N ASP A 119 -11.25 2.79 -36.39
CA ASP A 119 -10.18 3.76 -36.64
C ASP A 119 -8.81 3.21 -36.18
N ILE A 120 -8.75 2.61 -34.98
CA ILE A 120 -7.53 1.97 -34.45
C ILE A 120 -7.13 0.74 -35.29
N GLN A 121 -8.09 -0.09 -35.70
CA GLN A 121 -7.83 -1.25 -36.55
C GLN A 121 -7.26 -0.82 -37.91
N GLU A 122 -7.90 0.13 -38.58
CA GLU A 122 -7.44 0.62 -39.87
C GLU A 122 -6.10 1.35 -39.78
N LEU A 123 -5.87 2.12 -38.71
CA LEU A 123 -4.56 2.71 -38.42
C LEU A 123 -3.48 1.62 -38.35
N ALA A 124 -3.74 0.54 -37.59
CA ALA A 124 -2.82 -0.57 -37.46
C ALA A 124 -2.56 -1.27 -38.81
N ASP A 125 -3.60 -1.49 -39.60
CA ASP A 125 -3.53 -2.14 -40.91
C ASP A 125 -2.72 -1.30 -41.89
N LYS A 126 -3.00 0.00 -41.99
CA LYS A 126 -2.33 0.90 -42.93
C LYS A 126 -0.87 1.18 -42.56
N LEU A 127 -0.54 1.15 -41.28
CA LEU A 127 0.85 1.27 -40.80
C LEU A 127 1.58 -0.07 -40.75
N ASN A 128 0.96 -1.16 -41.20
CA ASN A 128 1.50 -2.52 -41.15
C ASN A 128 2.03 -2.90 -39.75
N VAL A 129 1.29 -2.52 -38.71
CA VAL A 129 1.63 -2.86 -37.31
C VAL A 129 1.60 -4.38 -37.14
N GLY A 130 0.69 -5.08 -37.81
CA GLY A 130 0.63 -6.54 -37.82
C GLY A 130 -0.78 -7.05 -37.56
N SER A 131 -0.93 -8.37 -37.53
CA SER A 131 -2.22 -9.01 -37.26
C SER A 131 -2.72 -8.71 -35.84
N ASN A 132 -1.83 -8.77 -34.84
CA ASN A 132 -2.16 -8.48 -33.44
C ASN A 132 -1.25 -7.40 -32.87
N PHE A 133 -1.77 -6.56 -31.98
CA PHE A 133 -1.05 -5.47 -31.33
C PHE A 133 -1.56 -5.22 -29.91
N TYR A 134 -0.75 -4.55 -29.09
CA TYR A 134 -1.15 -4.11 -27.76
C TYR A 134 -1.80 -2.73 -27.84
N VAL A 135 -2.73 -2.45 -26.93
CA VAL A 135 -3.36 -1.13 -26.82
C VAL A 135 -3.20 -0.58 -25.40
N LEU A 136 -2.84 0.71 -25.31
CA LEU A 136 -2.69 1.41 -24.04
C LEU A 136 -3.52 2.69 -24.07
N GLY A 137 -4.57 2.75 -23.26
CA GLY A 137 -5.50 3.88 -23.20
C GLY A 137 -5.38 4.65 -21.90
N ILE A 138 -5.34 5.99 -22.01
CA ILE A 138 -5.13 6.89 -20.88
C ILE A 138 -6.39 7.72 -20.65
N SER A 139 -6.96 7.73 -19.44
CA SER A 139 -8.11 8.58 -19.10
C SER A 139 -9.27 8.38 -20.08
N MET A 140 -9.69 9.40 -20.84
CA MET A 140 -10.69 9.24 -21.91
C MET A 140 -10.26 8.31 -23.05
N GLY A 141 -8.97 8.06 -23.23
CA GLY A 141 -8.45 6.97 -24.08
C GLY A 141 -8.84 5.57 -23.59
N GLY A 142 -9.50 5.44 -22.43
CA GLY A 142 -10.08 4.20 -21.93
C GLY A 142 -11.34 3.72 -22.67
N TYR A 143 -12.23 4.59 -23.17
CA TYR A 143 -13.40 4.09 -23.92
C TYR A 143 -13.05 3.50 -25.28
N PRO A 144 -12.07 4.02 -26.04
CA PRO A 144 -11.57 3.33 -27.21
C PRO A 144 -11.04 1.93 -26.87
N ILE A 145 -10.40 1.72 -25.71
CA ILE A 145 -9.97 0.38 -25.29
C ILE A 145 -11.16 -0.54 -25.05
N TRP A 146 -12.20 -0.09 -24.33
CA TRP A 146 -13.43 -0.85 -24.17
C TRP A 146 -14.07 -1.19 -25.54
N SER A 147 -14.02 -0.26 -26.48
CA SER A 147 -14.46 -0.48 -27.85
C SER A 147 -13.63 -1.56 -28.55
N CYS A 148 -12.30 -1.52 -28.42
CA CYS A 148 -11.41 -2.52 -29.01
C CYS A 148 -11.68 -3.92 -28.45
N LEU A 149 -11.84 -4.03 -27.12
CA LEU A 149 -12.19 -5.28 -26.44
C LEU A 149 -13.53 -5.84 -26.93
N LYS A 150 -14.49 -4.97 -27.28
CA LYS A 150 -15.81 -5.40 -27.79
C LYS A 150 -15.80 -5.80 -29.26
N TYR A 151 -15.22 -4.96 -30.13
CA TYR A 151 -15.41 -5.05 -31.58
C TYR A 151 -14.25 -5.72 -32.31
N ILE A 152 -13.02 -5.58 -31.79
CA ILE A 152 -11.82 -6.12 -32.42
C ILE A 152 -10.95 -6.96 -31.46
N PRO A 153 -11.52 -7.78 -30.54
CA PRO A 153 -10.72 -8.51 -29.56
C PRO A 153 -9.69 -9.44 -30.20
N HIS A 154 -10.02 -9.98 -31.39
CA HIS A 154 -9.15 -10.85 -32.18
C HIS A 154 -7.89 -10.15 -32.72
N ARG A 155 -7.81 -8.82 -32.68
CA ARG A 155 -6.65 -8.01 -33.10
C ARG A 155 -5.75 -7.65 -31.92
N LEU A 156 -6.11 -8.00 -30.68
CA LEU A 156 -5.38 -7.58 -29.49
C LEU A 156 -4.42 -8.66 -29.01
N SER A 157 -3.21 -8.25 -28.62
CA SER A 157 -2.26 -9.10 -27.86
C SER A 157 -2.35 -8.82 -26.35
N GLY A 158 -2.87 -7.65 -25.97
CA GLY A 158 -3.07 -7.23 -24.58
C GLY A 158 -3.61 -5.80 -24.53
N ALA A 159 -4.22 -5.42 -23.40
CA ALA A 159 -4.78 -4.09 -23.22
C ALA A 159 -4.46 -3.53 -21.83
N ALA A 160 -4.04 -2.26 -21.77
CA ALA A 160 -3.87 -1.51 -20.54
C ALA A 160 -4.75 -0.26 -20.54
N LEU A 161 -5.54 -0.11 -19.49
CA LEU A 161 -6.33 1.09 -19.21
C LEU A 161 -5.71 1.79 -18.01
N VAL A 162 -5.27 3.04 -18.17
CA VAL A 162 -4.61 3.82 -17.12
C VAL A 162 -5.51 4.99 -16.73
N VAL A 163 -5.87 5.06 -15.45
CA VAL A 163 -6.85 5.98 -14.86
C VAL A 163 -8.11 6.15 -15.74
N PRO A 164 -8.70 5.05 -16.24
CA PRO A 164 -9.67 5.13 -17.33
C PRO A 164 -10.92 5.89 -16.91
N PHE A 165 -11.42 6.73 -17.81
CA PHE A 165 -12.70 7.41 -17.60
C PHE A 165 -13.84 6.39 -17.34
N VAL A 166 -14.93 6.86 -16.76
CA VAL A 166 -16.11 6.04 -16.46
C VAL A 166 -17.38 6.72 -16.97
N ASN A 167 -18.33 5.95 -17.49
CA ASN A 167 -19.67 6.47 -17.81
C ASN A 167 -20.63 6.13 -16.66
N TYR A 168 -21.10 7.15 -15.94
CA TYR A 168 -21.97 7.02 -14.76
C TYR A 168 -23.38 6.50 -15.09
N TRP A 169 -23.71 6.33 -16.37
CA TRP A 169 -25.01 5.84 -16.84
C TRP A 169 -24.95 4.45 -17.48
N TRP A 170 -23.84 3.71 -17.31
CA TRP A 170 -23.80 2.30 -17.70
C TRP A 170 -24.87 1.49 -16.93
N PRO A 171 -25.75 0.74 -17.62
CA PRO A 171 -26.82 -0.03 -16.98
C PRO A 171 -26.35 -1.05 -15.93
N CYS A 172 -25.12 -1.56 -16.03
CA CYS A 172 -24.57 -2.52 -15.06
C CYS A 172 -24.28 -1.93 -13.68
N LEU A 173 -24.18 -0.61 -13.57
CA LEU A 173 -23.75 0.05 -12.35
C LEU A 173 -24.90 0.10 -11.34
N PRO A 174 -24.68 -0.33 -10.08
CA PRO A 174 -25.62 -0.07 -9.02
C PRO A 174 -25.92 1.43 -8.89
N SER A 175 -27.20 1.80 -8.82
CA SER A 175 -27.63 3.20 -8.84
C SER A 175 -27.09 4.03 -7.66
N ASN A 176 -26.83 3.39 -6.52
CA ASN A 176 -26.14 4.00 -5.39
C ASN A 176 -24.66 4.30 -5.71
N LEU A 177 -23.94 3.34 -6.28
CA LEU A 177 -22.54 3.49 -6.66
C LEU A 177 -22.35 4.60 -7.69
N ALA A 178 -23.14 4.58 -8.77
CA ALA A 178 -23.07 5.61 -9.82
C ALA A 178 -23.33 7.02 -9.26
N ARG A 179 -24.36 7.18 -8.42
CA ARG A 179 -24.71 8.46 -7.80
C ARG A 179 -23.66 8.94 -6.81
N GLU A 180 -23.10 8.04 -6.00
CA GLU A 180 -22.05 8.37 -5.04
C GLU A 180 -20.77 8.80 -5.75
N SER A 181 -20.31 8.04 -6.77
CA SER A 181 -19.12 8.37 -7.55
C SER A 181 -19.29 9.68 -8.33
N LEU A 182 -20.44 9.91 -8.98
CA LEU A 182 -20.71 11.19 -9.63
C LEU A 182 -20.77 12.35 -8.62
N GLY A 183 -21.32 12.11 -7.42
CA GLY A 183 -21.41 13.10 -6.35
C GLY A 183 -20.06 13.56 -5.79
N GLN A 184 -18.98 12.81 -6.02
CA GLN A 184 -17.62 13.18 -5.61
C GLN A 184 -16.96 14.22 -6.53
N LEU A 185 -17.49 14.40 -7.74
CA LEU A 185 -16.97 15.36 -8.72
C LEU A 185 -17.43 16.79 -8.41
N ALA A 186 -16.72 17.78 -8.94
CA ALA A 186 -17.13 19.17 -8.82
C ALA A 186 -18.53 19.38 -9.44
N PRO A 187 -19.40 20.24 -8.87
CA PRO A 187 -20.75 20.45 -9.38
C PRO A 187 -20.81 20.82 -10.87
N SER A 188 -19.85 21.59 -11.37
CA SER A 188 -19.68 21.91 -12.80
C SER A 188 -19.56 20.65 -13.66
N ASP A 189 -18.65 19.74 -13.28
CA ASP A 189 -18.41 18.50 -14.02
C ASP A 189 -19.64 17.59 -13.99
N GLN A 190 -20.31 17.49 -12.83
CA GLN A 190 -21.51 16.69 -12.71
C GLN A 190 -22.62 17.16 -13.66
N TRP A 191 -22.84 18.48 -13.76
CA TRP A 191 -23.83 19.03 -14.67
C TRP A 191 -23.41 18.87 -16.13
N THR A 192 -22.14 19.11 -16.45
CA THR A 192 -21.61 18.93 -17.80
C THR A 192 -21.80 17.52 -18.31
N PHE A 193 -21.48 16.51 -17.50
CA PHE A 193 -21.70 15.11 -17.90
C PHE A 193 -23.20 14.78 -18.03
N ARG A 194 -24.07 15.34 -17.18
CA ARG A 194 -25.53 15.19 -17.33
C ARG A 194 -26.04 15.80 -18.63
N VAL A 195 -25.58 16.99 -19.00
CA VAL A 195 -25.96 17.63 -20.27
C VAL A 195 -25.44 16.82 -21.45
N ALA A 196 -24.19 16.33 -21.40
CA ALA A 196 -23.64 15.45 -22.43
C ALA A 196 -24.49 14.19 -22.64
N HIS A 197 -24.97 13.59 -21.54
CA HIS A 197 -25.74 12.35 -21.58
C HIS A 197 -27.21 12.55 -21.99
N TYR A 198 -27.92 13.47 -21.33
CA TYR A 198 -29.37 13.63 -21.48
C TYR A 198 -29.78 14.64 -22.56
N ALA A 199 -28.95 15.65 -22.82
CA ALA A 199 -29.24 16.71 -23.77
C ALA A 199 -28.03 17.03 -24.67
N PRO A 200 -27.47 16.05 -25.40
CA PRO A 200 -26.28 16.25 -26.23
C PRO A 200 -26.44 17.38 -27.26
N TRP A 201 -27.66 17.63 -27.74
CA TRP A 201 -27.98 18.73 -28.66
C TRP A 201 -27.76 20.14 -28.06
N LEU A 202 -27.77 20.27 -26.72
CA LEU A 202 -27.51 21.50 -25.99
C LEU A 202 -26.03 21.64 -25.57
N PHE A 203 -25.23 20.59 -25.76
CA PHE A 203 -23.91 20.49 -25.15
C PHE A 203 -22.92 21.56 -25.66
N TYR A 204 -22.98 21.92 -26.94
CA TYR A 204 -22.16 23.01 -27.48
C TYR A 204 -22.45 24.35 -26.79
N TRP A 205 -23.73 24.70 -26.66
CA TRP A 205 -24.13 25.93 -25.97
C TRP A 205 -23.68 25.90 -24.51
N TRP A 206 -23.88 24.78 -23.82
CA TRP A 206 -23.46 24.60 -22.43
C TRP A 206 -21.96 24.84 -22.24
N MET A 207 -21.14 24.24 -23.10
CA MET A 207 -19.68 24.35 -23.00
C MET A 207 -19.12 25.72 -23.37
N THR A 208 -19.88 26.55 -24.09
CA THR A 208 -19.47 27.89 -24.53
C THR A 208 -19.95 29.02 -23.62
N GLN A 209 -20.69 28.71 -22.55
CA GLN A 209 -21.15 29.71 -21.60
C GLN A 209 -19.99 30.34 -20.82
N LYS A 210 -20.04 31.68 -20.68
CA LYS A 210 -19.05 32.46 -19.90
C LYS A 210 -19.52 32.74 -18.47
N TRP A 211 -20.79 32.50 -18.16
CA TRP A 211 -21.39 32.83 -16.86
C TRP A 211 -21.05 31.83 -15.76
N PHE A 212 -20.58 30.63 -16.13
CA PHE A 212 -20.14 29.60 -15.20
C PHE A 212 -19.06 28.73 -15.84
N PRO A 213 -18.12 28.16 -15.05
CA PRO A 213 -17.18 27.17 -15.56
C PRO A 213 -17.94 25.89 -15.91
N SER A 214 -17.87 25.48 -17.18
CA SER A 214 -18.51 24.25 -17.64
C SER A 214 -17.73 23.01 -17.17
N LEU A 215 -16.40 23.01 -17.27
CA LEU A 215 -15.59 21.85 -16.88
C LEU A 215 -14.35 22.26 -16.08
N SER A 216 -14.15 21.65 -14.91
CA SER A 216 -13.13 22.03 -13.93
C SER A 216 -11.70 21.94 -14.49
N ILE A 217 -11.45 20.96 -15.37
CA ILE A 217 -10.15 20.79 -16.01
C ILE A 217 -9.85 21.87 -17.04
N LEU A 218 -10.88 22.37 -17.74
CA LEU A 218 -10.75 23.47 -18.70
C LEU A 218 -10.66 24.83 -18.00
N SER A 219 -11.25 24.96 -16.81
CA SER A 219 -11.11 26.17 -16.00
C SER A 219 -9.77 26.23 -15.23
N GLY A 220 -8.88 25.23 -15.39
CA GLY A 220 -7.59 25.18 -14.71
C GLY A 220 -7.69 25.01 -13.18
N SER A 221 -8.76 24.40 -12.69
CA SER A 221 -8.96 24.19 -11.25
C SER A 221 -7.92 23.21 -10.71
N THR A 222 -7.08 23.64 -9.77
CA THR A 222 -6.11 22.75 -9.11
C THR A 222 -6.75 21.82 -8.07
N ALA A 223 -7.99 22.10 -7.66
CA ALA A 223 -8.69 21.32 -6.63
C ALA A 223 -9.01 19.88 -7.05
N ILE A 224 -9.05 19.61 -8.37
CA ILE A 224 -9.33 18.29 -8.95
C ILE A 224 -8.11 17.38 -8.97
N PHE A 225 -6.94 17.85 -8.53
CA PHE A 225 -5.70 17.08 -8.54
C PHE A 225 -5.33 16.63 -7.11
N SER A 226 -4.66 15.48 -7.01
CA SER A 226 -3.99 15.07 -5.77
C SER A 226 -2.76 15.94 -5.51
N VAL A 227 -2.15 15.83 -4.31
CA VAL A 227 -0.89 16.54 -4.03
C VAL A 227 0.21 16.08 -4.99
N LYS A 228 0.27 14.76 -5.25
CA LYS A 228 1.24 14.14 -6.15
C LYS A 228 1.03 14.57 -7.60
N ASP A 229 -0.22 14.68 -8.05
CA ASP A 229 -0.54 15.19 -9.38
C ASP A 229 -0.01 16.62 -9.57
N LEU A 230 -0.15 17.48 -8.57
CA LEU A 230 0.35 18.86 -8.63
C LEU A 230 1.88 18.91 -8.71
N GLU A 231 2.59 18.02 -8.03
CA GLU A 231 4.05 17.89 -8.14
C GLU A 231 4.47 17.46 -9.54
N ILE A 232 3.76 16.49 -10.13
CA ILE A 232 3.99 16.02 -11.50
C ILE A 232 3.70 17.14 -12.50
N ILE A 233 2.56 17.82 -12.39
CA ILE A 233 2.18 18.94 -13.25
C ILE A 233 3.22 20.06 -13.19
N LYS A 234 3.73 20.37 -11.99
CA LYS A 234 4.80 21.35 -11.82
C LYS A 234 6.06 20.95 -12.58
N LYS A 235 6.52 19.70 -12.45
CA LYS A 235 7.68 19.19 -13.21
C LYS A 235 7.44 19.22 -14.72
N LEU A 236 6.25 18.85 -15.18
CA LEU A 236 5.90 18.89 -16.60
C LEU A 236 5.84 20.31 -17.15
N SER A 237 5.46 21.29 -16.34
CA SER A 237 5.41 22.71 -16.73
C SER A 237 6.80 23.33 -16.94
N GLU A 238 7.85 22.72 -16.39
CA GLU A 238 9.24 23.17 -16.56
C GLU A 238 9.83 22.72 -17.91
N ALA A 239 9.20 21.76 -18.60
CA ALA A 239 9.57 21.31 -19.94
C ALA A 239 8.77 22.06 -21.03
N PRO A 240 9.35 22.34 -22.21
CA PRO A 240 8.62 22.96 -23.30
C PRO A 240 7.42 22.10 -23.73
N SER A 241 6.20 22.67 -23.73
CA SER A 241 5.03 21.96 -24.23
C SER A 241 5.03 21.94 -25.75
N VAL A 242 5.37 20.79 -26.33
CA VAL A 242 5.38 20.61 -27.79
C VAL A 242 3.96 20.32 -28.27
N GLY A 243 3.40 21.16 -29.15
CA GLY A 243 2.16 20.88 -29.87
C GLY A 243 0.86 21.03 -29.06
N GLN A 244 0.89 21.64 -27.87
CA GLN A 244 -0.32 21.91 -27.07
C GLN A 244 -1.34 22.79 -27.81
N ASP A 245 -0.84 23.75 -28.58
CA ASP A 245 -1.59 24.66 -29.45
C ASP A 245 -2.33 23.93 -30.57
N LYS A 246 -1.82 22.77 -31.00
CA LYS A 246 -2.41 21.97 -32.08
C LYS A 246 -3.58 21.10 -31.63
N ILE A 247 -3.69 20.76 -30.34
CA ILE A 247 -4.68 19.82 -29.80
C ILE A 247 -6.10 20.16 -30.26
N THR A 248 -6.46 21.44 -30.21
CA THR A 248 -7.79 21.95 -30.56
C THR A 248 -7.81 22.82 -31.82
N GLN A 249 -6.82 22.71 -32.70
CA GLN A 249 -6.69 23.60 -33.87
C GLN A 249 -7.87 23.52 -34.85
N GLN A 250 -8.59 22.38 -34.85
CA GLN A 250 -9.80 22.17 -35.65
C GLN A 250 -11.06 22.77 -35.00
N GLY A 251 -10.96 23.21 -33.75
CA GLY A 251 -12.01 23.81 -32.94
C GLY A 251 -12.30 22.99 -31.68
N ALA A 252 -12.54 23.68 -30.55
CA ALA A 252 -12.83 23.03 -29.27
C ALA A 252 -14.06 22.11 -29.30
N HIS A 253 -15.04 22.41 -30.17
CA HIS A 253 -16.21 21.53 -30.34
C HIS A 253 -15.80 20.16 -30.87
N GLU A 254 -15.07 20.12 -31.98
CA GLU A 254 -14.68 18.86 -32.64
C GLU A 254 -13.71 18.04 -31.80
N SER A 255 -12.74 18.71 -31.16
CA SER A 255 -11.74 18.03 -30.36
C SER A 255 -12.29 17.63 -28.99
N LEU A 256 -12.74 18.60 -28.19
CA LEU A 256 -13.08 18.37 -26.78
C LEU A 256 -14.55 17.99 -26.57
N HIS A 257 -15.48 18.73 -27.18
CA HIS A 257 -16.90 18.56 -26.84
C HIS A 257 -17.42 17.23 -27.38
N ARG A 258 -17.11 16.91 -28.64
CA ARG A 258 -17.53 15.65 -29.27
C ARG A 258 -16.89 14.43 -28.62
N ASP A 259 -15.71 14.57 -28.03
CA ASP A 259 -15.08 13.51 -27.23
C ASP A 259 -15.90 13.19 -25.98
N ILE A 260 -16.30 14.22 -25.22
CA ILE A 260 -17.15 14.06 -24.03
C ILE A 260 -18.52 13.49 -24.42
N MET A 261 -19.11 13.97 -25.52
CA MET A 261 -20.38 13.47 -26.03
C MET A 261 -20.31 11.99 -26.42
N ALA A 262 -19.19 11.53 -27.00
CA ALA A 262 -18.99 10.11 -27.31
C ALA A 262 -18.80 9.27 -26.03
N GLY A 263 -17.97 9.73 -25.09
CA GLY A 263 -17.68 9.03 -23.83
C GLY A 263 -18.90 8.89 -22.90
N TYR A 264 -19.63 9.98 -22.66
CA TYR A 264 -20.81 10.01 -21.79
C TYR A 264 -22.15 9.82 -22.52
N GLY A 265 -22.11 9.61 -23.83
CA GLY A 265 -23.28 9.28 -24.63
C GLY A 265 -23.85 7.90 -24.30
N LYS A 266 -24.83 7.46 -25.11
CA LYS A 266 -25.39 6.11 -25.01
C LYS A 266 -24.50 5.13 -25.76
N TRP A 267 -24.09 4.07 -25.07
CA TRP A 267 -23.28 3.00 -25.65
C TRP A 267 -24.18 1.85 -26.10
N GLU A 268 -23.77 1.15 -27.16
CA GLU A 268 -24.46 -0.05 -27.66
C GLU A 268 -24.20 -1.30 -26.80
N PHE A 269 -23.24 -1.23 -25.88
CA PHE A 269 -22.87 -2.32 -24.98
C PHE A 269 -22.51 -1.78 -23.59
N ASP A 270 -22.61 -2.64 -22.60
CA ASP A 270 -22.10 -2.38 -21.26
C ASP A 270 -20.71 -3.04 -21.07
N PRO A 271 -19.77 -2.43 -20.33
CA PRO A 271 -18.49 -3.08 -19.99
C PRO A 271 -18.61 -4.50 -19.46
N LEU A 272 -19.67 -4.83 -18.69
CA LEU A 272 -19.87 -6.19 -18.19
C LEU A 272 -20.30 -7.21 -19.28
N ASP A 273 -20.74 -6.73 -20.45
CA ASP A 273 -21.10 -7.58 -21.60
C ASP A 273 -19.88 -7.95 -22.46
N VAL A 274 -18.68 -7.50 -22.07
CA VAL A 274 -17.42 -7.80 -22.76
C VAL A 274 -16.91 -9.16 -22.27
N ALA A 275 -16.84 -10.12 -23.18
CA ALA A 275 -16.25 -11.43 -22.90
C ALA A 275 -14.73 -11.34 -22.74
N ASN A 276 -14.14 -12.25 -21.97
CA ASN A 276 -12.68 -12.35 -21.86
C ASN A 276 -12.06 -12.55 -23.25
N PRO A 277 -11.26 -11.60 -23.78
CA PRO A 277 -10.60 -11.74 -25.08
C PRO A 277 -9.47 -12.78 -25.07
N PHE A 278 -8.99 -13.18 -23.89
CA PHE A 278 -7.85 -14.08 -23.69
C PHE A 278 -8.20 -15.28 -22.79
N PRO A 279 -9.15 -16.16 -23.20
CA PRO A 279 -9.54 -17.31 -22.38
C PRO A 279 -8.39 -18.30 -22.14
N ASP A 280 -7.45 -18.39 -23.08
CA ASP A 280 -6.27 -19.27 -22.99
C ASP A 280 -5.07 -18.60 -22.31
N ASN A 281 -5.27 -17.41 -21.72
CA ASN A 281 -4.22 -16.54 -21.19
C ASN A 281 -3.11 -16.29 -22.24
N SER A 282 -3.50 -16.04 -23.49
CA SER A 282 -2.62 -15.65 -24.61
C SER A 282 -2.24 -14.16 -24.56
N GLY A 283 -2.95 -13.39 -23.74
CA GLY A 283 -2.74 -11.98 -23.45
C GLY A 283 -3.43 -11.64 -22.12
N SER A 284 -3.41 -10.37 -21.76
CA SER A 284 -3.99 -9.90 -20.50
C SER A 284 -4.62 -8.51 -20.66
N VAL A 285 -5.58 -8.21 -19.79
CA VAL A 285 -6.19 -6.89 -19.69
C VAL A 285 -5.92 -6.31 -18.31
N HIS A 286 -5.43 -5.08 -18.25
CA HIS A 286 -5.03 -4.41 -17.02
C HIS A 286 -5.78 -3.10 -16.84
N ILE A 287 -6.25 -2.83 -15.63
CA ILE A 287 -6.73 -1.50 -15.22
C ILE A 287 -5.79 -0.99 -14.13
N TRP A 288 -5.18 0.17 -14.37
CA TRP A 288 -4.36 0.89 -13.40
C TRP A 288 -5.10 2.12 -12.91
N GLN A 289 -5.26 2.26 -11.60
CA GLN A 289 -6.05 3.32 -11.00
C GLN A 289 -5.31 3.96 -9.82
N GLY A 290 -5.28 5.29 -9.78
CA GLY A 290 -4.83 6.02 -8.60
C GLY A 290 -5.91 6.04 -7.52
N TYR A 291 -5.57 5.69 -6.29
CA TYR A 291 -6.51 5.75 -5.15
C TYR A 291 -6.86 7.21 -4.78
N GLU A 292 -5.91 8.13 -4.98
CA GLU A 292 -6.12 9.58 -4.77
C GLU A 292 -6.61 10.31 -6.03
N ASP A 293 -7.00 9.59 -7.09
CA ASP A 293 -7.57 10.18 -8.29
C ASP A 293 -8.91 10.86 -7.98
N LYS A 294 -8.94 12.18 -8.12
CA LYS A 294 -10.12 13.03 -7.92
C LYS A 294 -10.85 13.39 -9.22
N ILE A 295 -10.24 13.12 -10.38
CA ILE A 295 -10.84 13.37 -11.69
C ILE A 295 -11.75 12.19 -12.03
N ILE A 296 -11.24 10.97 -11.89
CA ILE A 296 -11.98 9.72 -12.06
C ILE A 296 -11.84 8.92 -10.77
N PRO A 297 -12.79 9.03 -9.83
CA PRO A 297 -12.75 8.27 -8.59
C PRO A 297 -12.71 6.75 -8.83
N TYR A 298 -11.84 6.06 -8.12
CA TYR A 298 -11.51 4.64 -8.35
C TYR A 298 -12.71 3.66 -8.28
N LYS A 299 -13.78 4.03 -7.56
CA LYS A 299 -14.85 3.13 -7.10
C LYS A 299 -15.52 2.34 -8.23
N ILE A 300 -15.81 2.98 -9.36
CA ILE A 300 -16.46 2.32 -10.50
C ILE A 300 -15.49 1.35 -11.19
N ASN A 301 -14.24 1.77 -11.42
CA ASN A 301 -13.23 0.90 -12.03
C ASN A 301 -12.91 -0.32 -11.17
N ARG A 302 -12.88 -0.15 -9.84
CA ARG A 302 -12.77 -1.25 -8.88
C ARG A 302 -13.96 -2.22 -9.00
N TYR A 303 -15.18 -1.70 -8.99
CA TYR A 303 -16.40 -2.50 -9.15
C TYR A 303 -16.42 -3.30 -10.46
N LEU A 304 -16.07 -2.67 -11.59
CA LEU A 304 -16.01 -3.35 -12.88
C LEU A 304 -14.99 -4.50 -12.85
N SER A 305 -13.82 -4.27 -12.24
CA SER A 305 -12.77 -5.29 -12.14
C SER A 305 -13.16 -6.46 -11.22
N GLU A 306 -13.90 -6.20 -10.15
CA GLU A 306 -14.46 -7.26 -9.29
C GLU A 306 -15.48 -8.14 -10.04
N LYS A 307 -16.19 -7.57 -11.02
CA LYS A 307 -17.16 -8.29 -11.85
C LYS A 307 -16.56 -8.96 -13.08
N LEU A 308 -15.39 -8.50 -13.52
CA LEU A 308 -14.65 -9.02 -14.68
C LEU A 308 -13.32 -9.60 -14.20
N PRO A 309 -13.30 -10.84 -13.66
CA PRO A 309 -12.11 -11.41 -13.00
C PRO A 309 -10.93 -11.66 -13.96
N TRP A 310 -11.16 -11.57 -15.27
CA TRP A 310 -10.11 -11.62 -16.30
C TRP A 310 -9.35 -10.29 -16.45
N ILE A 311 -9.80 -9.22 -15.78
CA ILE A 311 -9.08 -7.95 -15.70
C ILE A 311 -8.17 -7.96 -14.46
N HIS A 312 -6.89 -7.71 -14.68
CA HIS A 312 -5.93 -7.47 -13.61
C HIS A 312 -6.03 -6.02 -13.14
N TYR A 313 -6.61 -5.82 -11.95
CA TYR A 313 -6.74 -4.50 -11.34
C TYR A 313 -5.52 -4.14 -10.50
N HIS A 314 -4.96 -2.96 -10.76
CA HIS A 314 -3.80 -2.40 -10.07
C HIS A 314 -4.21 -1.06 -9.47
N GLU A 315 -4.29 -1.00 -8.16
CA GLU A 315 -4.61 0.23 -7.43
C GLU A 315 -3.36 0.80 -6.78
N VAL A 316 -3.02 2.04 -7.13
CA VAL A 316 -1.82 2.74 -6.64
C VAL A 316 -2.23 3.63 -5.48
N ALA A 317 -1.84 3.24 -4.26
CA ALA A 317 -2.32 3.84 -3.01
C ALA A 317 -2.05 5.35 -2.88
N ASP A 318 -0.90 5.83 -3.39
CA ASP A 318 -0.51 7.23 -3.42
C ASP A 318 -0.67 7.87 -4.82
N GLY A 319 -1.22 7.13 -5.79
CA GLY A 319 -1.38 7.58 -7.16
C GLY A 319 -2.58 8.52 -7.33
N GLY A 320 -2.38 9.61 -8.06
CA GLY A 320 -3.46 10.47 -8.56
C GLY A 320 -3.78 10.20 -10.04
N HIS A 321 -4.44 11.15 -10.70
CA HIS A 321 -4.80 11.01 -12.12
C HIS A 321 -3.56 11.04 -13.05
N MET A 322 -2.47 11.66 -12.60
CA MET A 322 -1.25 11.86 -13.40
C MET A 322 -0.21 10.75 -13.20
N LEU A 323 -0.58 9.62 -12.58
CA LEU A 323 0.35 8.52 -12.23
C LEU A 323 1.17 7.99 -13.43
N LEU A 324 0.62 8.10 -14.63
CA LEU A 324 1.26 7.74 -15.90
C LEU A 324 2.60 8.46 -16.16
N PHE A 325 2.76 9.67 -15.64
CA PHE A 325 3.95 10.49 -15.87
C PHE A 325 5.07 10.21 -14.86
N GLU A 326 4.85 9.28 -13.93
CA GLU A 326 5.91 8.78 -13.07
C GLU A 326 6.63 7.62 -13.77
N SER A 327 7.94 7.74 -14.00
CA SER A 327 8.74 6.74 -14.73
C SER A 327 8.57 5.32 -14.18
N ASN A 328 8.61 5.16 -12.85
CA ASN A 328 8.47 3.86 -12.20
C ASN A 328 7.08 3.24 -12.43
N GLN A 329 6.02 4.06 -12.39
CA GLN A 329 4.66 3.57 -12.61
C GLN A 329 4.45 3.22 -14.08
N TYR A 330 4.92 4.06 -15.00
CA TYR A 330 4.83 3.78 -16.43
C TYR A 330 5.60 2.53 -16.83
N GLU A 331 6.80 2.33 -16.28
CA GLU A 331 7.57 1.10 -16.46
C GLU A 331 6.79 -0.13 -15.96
N ALA A 332 6.15 -0.05 -14.80
CA ALA A 332 5.34 -1.15 -14.26
C ALA A 332 4.12 -1.46 -15.15
N ILE A 333 3.45 -0.43 -15.67
CA ILE A 333 2.32 -0.57 -16.62
C ILE A 333 2.78 -1.31 -17.88
N LEU A 334 3.91 -0.89 -18.47
CA LEU A 334 4.47 -1.53 -19.66
C LEU A 334 4.89 -2.97 -19.37
N LYS A 335 5.59 -3.23 -18.27
CA LYS A 335 5.98 -4.60 -17.89
C LYS A 335 4.78 -5.51 -17.69
N ALA A 336 3.71 -5.01 -17.06
CA ALA A 336 2.48 -5.78 -16.86
C ALA A 336 1.78 -6.08 -18.19
N LEU A 337 1.68 -5.08 -19.06
CA LEU A 337 1.08 -5.23 -20.39
C LEU A 337 1.85 -6.21 -21.29
N LEU A 338 3.19 -6.22 -21.17
CA LEU A 338 4.09 -7.02 -22.00
C LEU A 338 4.47 -8.37 -21.38
N HIS A 339 3.95 -8.71 -20.20
CA HIS A 339 4.27 -9.96 -19.53
C HIS A 339 3.64 -11.14 -20.29
N GLU A 340 4.25 -11.50 -21.41
CA GLU A 340 4.11 -12.80 -22.05
C GLU A 340 4.38 -13.85 -20.97
N LYS A 341 3.51 -14.86 -20.88
CA LYS A 341 3.87 -16.11 -20.21
C LYS A 341 5.27 -16.48 -20.67
N VAL A 342 6.22 -16.52 -19.74
CA VAL A 342 7.42 -17.31 -19.91
C VAL A 342 6.95 -18.75 -20.01
N VAL A 343 6.59 -19.18 -21.23
CA VAL A 343 6.60 -20.59 -21.60
C VAL A 343 8.05 -20.98 -21.44
N THR A 344 8.34 -21.56 -20.28
CA THR A 344 9.63 -22.09 -19.87
C THR A 344 9.95 -23.32 -20.72
N HIS A 345 10.27 -23.09 -21.98
CA HIS A 345 11.12 -23.98 -22.73
C HIS A 345 12.37 -23.19 -23.05
N LEU A 346 13.52 -23.60 -22.50
CA LEU A 346 14.84 -23.58 -23.15
C LEU A 346 15.94 -23.87 -22.12
N THR A 347 16.20 -25.17 -21.99
CA THR A 347 17.54 -25.80 -22.01
C THR A 347 18.73 -24.83 -22.03
N GLY A 348 19.43 -24.72 -20.92
CA GLY A 348 20.72 -24.04 -20.81
C GLY A 348 21.22 -24.16 -19.37
N ILE A 349 22.39 -24.81 -19.19
CA ILE A 349 22.90 -25.26 -17.88
C ILE A 349 23.32 -24.08 -16.98
N TRP A 350 23.44 -22.85 -17.50
CA TRP A 350 23.66 -21.64 -16.72
C TRP A 350 22.90 -20.47 -17.35
N LYS A 351 21.96 -19.88 -16.60
CA LYS A 351 21.25 -18.62 -16.91
C LYS A 351 21.07 -17.84 -15.61
N ALA A 352 21.89 -16.83 -15.39
CA ALA A 352 21.55 -15.80 -14.42
C ALA A 352 20.78 -14.71 -15.17
N GLU A 353 19.47 -14.62 -14.94
CA GLU A 353 18.79 -13.32 -14.99
C GLU A 353 19.58 -12.33 -14.11
N ASN A 354 19.53 -11.02 -14.38
CA ASN A 354 20.08 -10.04 -13.46
C ASN A 354 19.52 -10.32 -12.06
N ALA A 355 20.34 -10.92 -11.19
CA ALA A 355 19.86 -11.46 -9.92
C ALA A 355 19.19 -10.35 -9.09
N SER A 356 19.69 -9.12 -9.23
CA SER A 356 19.17 -7.90 -8.60
C SER A 356 17.74 -7.51 -8.96
N THR A 357 17.07 -8.14 -9.93
CA THR A 357 15.65 -7.86 -10.27
C THR A 357 14.71 -9.00 -9.85
N SER A 358 15.24 -10.14 -9.41
CA SER A 358 14.47 -11.25 -8.85
C SER A 358 14.15 -10.99 -7.36
N SER A 359 13.00 -11.47 -6.88
CA SER A 359 12.56 -11.26 -5.48
C SER A 359 13.53 -11.84 -4.45
N LEU A 360 14.13 -13.01 -4.74
CA LEU A 360 15.04 -13.69 -3.83
C LEU A 360 16.42 -12.98 -3.69
N PRO A 361 17.14 -12.59 -4.75
CA PRO A 361 18.46 -11.98 -4.56
C PRO A 361 18.38 -10.53 -4.06
N ILE A 362 17.31 -9.79 -4.33
CA ILE A 362 17.04 -8.51 -3.65
C ILE A 362 16.88 -8.74 -2.14
N PHE A 363 16.08 -9.74 -1.77
CA PHE A 363 15.88 -10.09 -0.36
C PHE A 363 17.20 -10.51 0.32
N ILE A 364 18.02 -11.32 -0.34
CA ILE A 364 19.35 -11.70 0.16
C ILE A 364 20.25 -10.45 0.32
N THR A 365 20.18 -9.51 -0.63
CA THR A 365 20.93 -8.24 -0.56
C THR A 365 20.46 -7.39 0.63
N GLN A 366 19.15 -7.27 0.85
CA GLN A 366 18.58 -6.59 2.02
C GLN A 366 19.07 -7.24 3.32
N LEU A 367 18.96 -8.56 3.43
CA LEU A 367 19.42 -9.33 4.58
C LEU A 367 20.91 -9.08 4.84
N PHE A 368 21.75 -9.14 3.80
CA PHE A 368 23.19 -8.86 3.91
C PHE A 368 23.46 -7.45 4.44
N VAL A 369 22.81 -6.43 3.88
CA VAL A 369 23.02 -5.02 4.30
C VAL A 369 22.57 -4.81 5.73
N ILE A 370 21.38 -5.29 6.10
CA ILE A 370 20.81 -5.15 7.45
C ILE A 370 21.74 -5.79 8.49
N LEU A 371 22.14 -7.04 8.25
CA LEU A 371 23.02 -7.75 9.19
C LEU A 371 24.41 -7.09 9.26
N SER A 372 24.96 -6.64 8.12
CA SER A 372 26.27 -5.97 8.09
C SER A 372 26.25 -4.67 8.88
N VAL A 373 25.24 -3.82 8.67
CA VAL A 373 25.08 -2.56 9.41
C VAL A 373 24.90 -2.82 10.89
N ASN A 374 24.06 -3.79 11.27
CA ASN A 374 23.83 -4.15 12.67
C ASN A 374 25.12 -4.63 13.35
N ARG A 375 25.93 -5.46 12.68
CA ARG A 375 27.23 -5.92 13.20
C ARG A 375 28.21 -4.76 13.35
N LEU A 376 28.31 -3.87 12.37
CA LEU A 376 29.18 -2.69 12.43
C LEU A 376 28.79 -1.75 13.59
N LEU A 377 27.50 -1.46 13.75
CA LEU A 377 27.00 -0.64 14.85
C LEU A 377 27.24 -1.31 16.21
N THR A 378 27.02 -2.61 16.32
CA THR A 378 27.28 -3.36 17.56
C THR A 378 28.76 -3.30 17.93
N LEU A 379 29.68 -3.45 16.96
CA LEU A 379 31.11 -3.31 17.19
C LEU A 379 31.50 -1.89 17.61
N ALA A 380 30.94 -0.88 16.93
CA ALA A 380 31.19 0.53 17.24
C ALA A 380 30.69 0.93 18.63
N PHE A 381 29.57 0.37 19.08
CA PHE A 381 28.95 0.68 20.36
C PHE A 381 29.40 -0.22 21.52
N ARG A 382 30.11 -1.32 21.24
CA ARG A 382 30.72 -2.19 22.26
C ARG A 382 31.53 -1.43 23.33
N PRO A 383 32.43 -0.47 23.02
CA PRO A 383 33.15 0.29 24.05
C PRO A 383 32.23 1.17 24.92
N LEU A 384 31.06 1.56 24.40
CA LEU A 384 30.08 2.38 25.10
C LEU A 384 29.12 1.55 25.98
N HIS A 385 29.26 0.22 25.98
CA HIS A 385 28.39 -0.71 26.71
C HIS A 385 26.89 -0.56 26.37
N ILE A 386 26.58 -0.15 25.13
CA ILE A 386 25.20 -0.03 24.65
C ILE A 386 24.67 -1.44 24.31
N PRO A 387 23.44 -1.79 24.73
CA PRO A 387 22.83 -3.08 24.40
C PRO A 387 22.65 -3.29 22.89
N ARG A 388 22.82 -4.53 22.44
CA ARG A 388 22.68 -4.95 21.03
C ARG A 388 21.35 -4.50 20.41
N ILE A 389 20.23 -4.66 21.13
CA ILE A 389 18.89 -4.27 20.67
C ILE A 389 18.84 -2.79 20.25
N ALA A 390 19.51 -1.91 21.00
CA ALA A 390 19.54 -0.48 20.67
C ALA A 390 20.32 -0.21 19.38
N ALA A 391 21.43 -0.93 19.16
CA ALA A 391 22.20 -0.84 17.91
C ALA A 391 21.39 -1.30 16.70
N GLU A 392 20.59 -2.37 16.84
CA GLU A 392 19.75 -2.92 15.77
C GLU A 392 18.59 -1.99 15.40
N ILE A 393 17.92 -1.40 16.40
CA ILE A 393 16.88 -0.38 16.17
C ILE A 393 17.48 0.85 15.48
N LEU A 394 18.64 1.32 15.94
CA LEU A 394 19.36 2.43 15.30
C LEU A 394 19.74 2.10 13.85
N GLY A 395 20.18 0.87 13.57
CA GLY A 395 20.45 0.39 12.22
C GLY A 395 19.22 0.53 11.31
N GLY A 396 18.04 0.14 11.80
CA GLY A 396 16.78 0.35 11.08
C GLY A 396 16.43 1.83 10.86
N ILE A 397 16.68 2.70 11.84
CA ILE A 397 16.44 4.15 11.71
C ILE A 397 17.38 4.75 10.64
N LEU A 398 18.66 4.37 10.64
CA LEU A 398 19.66 4.85 9.68
C LEU A 398 19.34 4.38 8.25
N LEU A 399 18.98 3.12 8.08
CA LEU A 399 18.64 2.54 6.78
C LEU A 399 17.22 2.92 6.32
N GLY A 400 16.37 3.35 7.25
CA GLY A 400 14.99 3.77 7.00
C GLY A 400 14.86 5.22 6.50
N PRO A 401 13.62 5.71 6.37
CA PRO A 401 13.32 7.05 5.84
C PRO A 401 13.97 8.19 6.65
N SER A 402 14.31 7.96 7.91
CA SER A 402 14.94 8.96 8.76
C SER A 402 16.30 9.46 8.26
N VAL A 403 17.09 8.64 7.54
CA VAL A 403 18.42 9.03 7.05
C VAL A 403 18.64 8.64 5.58
N ILE A 404 18.81 7.35 5.28
CA ILE A 404 19.24 6.88 3.94
C ILE A 404 18.04 6.46 3.06
N GLY A 405 16.88 6.19 3.67
CA GLY A 405 15.72 5.59 3.00
C GLY A 405 15.12 6.38 1.83
N TYR A 406 15.38 7.69 1.73
CA TYR A 406 14.94 8.53 0.60
C TYR A 406 15.98 8.66 -0.52
N THR A 407 17.16 8.02 -0.40
CA THR A 407 18.15 8.03 -1.47
C THR A 407 17.72 7.10 -2.62
N ASP A 408 18.02 7.48 -3.86
CA ASP A 408 17.70 6.66 -5.04
C ASP A 408 18.25 5.23 -4.94
N PHE A 409 19.43 5.07 -4.32
CA PHE A 409 20.01 3.77 -4.04
C PHE A 409 19.14 2.94 -3.10
N ALA A 410 18.68 3.53 -1.98
CA ALA A 410 17.87 2.83 -0.99
C ALA A 410 16.47 2.50 -1.52
N VAL A 411 15.81 3.41 -2.23
CA VAL A 411 14.50 3.15 -2.83
C VAL A 411 14.58 2.02 -3.88
N LYS A 412 15.63 2.01 -4.70
CA LYS A 412 15.79 1.03 -5.78
C LYS A 412 16.27 -0.35 -5.33
N HIS A 413 17.16 -0.43 -4.33
CA HIS A 413 17.83 -1.69 -3.95
C HIS A 413 17.53 -2.17 -2.52
N LEU A 414 17.19 -1.26 -1.60
CA LEU A 414 16.93 -1.60 -0.19
C LEU A 414 15.44 -1.65 0.15
N HIS A 415 14.60 -0.88 -0.52
CA HIS A 415 13.17 -0.73 -0.22
C HIS A 415 12.20 -0.94 -1.42
N PRO A 416 12.39 -1.90 -2.35
CA PRO A 416 11.33 -2.23 -3.30
C PRO A 416 10.04 -2.71 -2.59
N PHE A 417 8.88 -2.19 -3.00
CA PHE A 417 7.59 -2.48 -2.34
C PHE A 417 7.29 -3.99 -2.23
N GLY A 418 7.60 -4.78 -3.26
CA GLY A 418 7.38 -6.22 -3.27
C GLY A 418 8.26 -7.02 -2.28
N THR A 419 9.47 -6.54 -1.98
CA THR A 419 10.38 -7.25 -1.05
C THR A 419 10.21 -6.80 0.40
N LEU A 420 9.68 -5.59 0.64
CA LEU A 420 9.29 -5.12 1.97
C LEU A 420 8.28 -6.06 2.64
N VAL A 421 7.25 -6.51 1.91
CA VAL A 421 6.26 -7.46 2.44
C VAL A 421 6.92 -8.80 2.81
N THR A 422 7.84 -9.29 1.98
CA THR A 422 8.61 -10.52 2.26
C THR A 422 9.46 -10.38 3.51
N LEU A 423 10.13 -9.22 3.67
CA LEU A 423 10.95 -8.91 4.82
C LEU A 423 10.12 -8.82 6.10
N GLU A 424 8.98 -8.13 6.07
CA GLU A 424 8.07 -8.03 7.22
C GLU A 424 7.49 -9.39 7.61
N ASN A 425 7.12 -10.23 6.63
CA ASN A 425 6.65 -11.59 6.91
C ASN A 425 7.73 -12.45 7.57
N LEU A 426 8.98 -12.35 7.12
CA LEU A 426 10.07 -13.10 7.75
C LEU A 426 10.42 -12.55 9.14
N ALA A 427 10.39 -11.23 9.34
CA ALA A 427 10.53 -10.61 10.64
C ALA A 427 9.45 -11.08 11.62
N ASN A 428 8.19 -11.14 11.18
CA ASN A 428 7.07 -11.66 11.97
C ASN A 428 7.22 -13.16 12.27
N LEU A 429 7.74 -13.96 11.33
CA LEU A 429 8.07 -15.36 11.59
C LEU A 429 9.17 -15.50 12.64
N GLY A 430 10.22 -14.68 12.56
CA GLY A 430 11.25 -14.57 13.59
C GLY A 430 10.67 -14.26 14.96
N LEU A 431 9.72 -13.32 15.01
CA LEU A 431 9.02 -12.95 16.22
C LEU A 431 8.17 -14.10 16.78
N VAL A 432 7.47 -14.85 15.94
CA VAL A 432 6.70 -16.05 16.33
C VAL A 432 7.61 -17.09 17.00
N TYR A 433 8.76 -17.42 16.40
CA TYR A 433 9.70 -18.37 16.99
C TYR A 433 10.37 -17.85 18.26
N PHE A 434 10.73 -16.57 18.30
CA PHE A 434 11.28 -15.96 19.50
C PHE A 434 10.29 -16.02 20.66
N MET A 435 9.02 -15.76 20.38
CA MET A 435 7.95 -15.80 21.39
C MET A 435 7.66 -17.21 21.87
N PHE A 436 7.81 -18.20 21.00
CA PHE A 436 7.86 -19.60 21.41
C PHE A 436 9.01 -19.90 22.36
N MET A 437 10.24 -19.43 22.07
CA MET A 437 11.39 -19.59 22.97
C MET A 437 11.11 -18.97 24.32
N VAL A 438 10.59 -17.74 24.36
CA VAL A 438 10.18 -17.07 25.61
C VAL A 438 9.16 -17.93 26.37
N GLY A 439 8.11 -18.42 25.71
CA GLY A 439 7.12 -19.31 26.35
C GLY A 439 7.73 -20.59 26.93
N LEU A 440 8.72 -21.17 26.25
CA LEU A 440 9.47 -22.35 26.69
C LEU A 440 10.34 -22.07 27.94
N GLU A 441 10.76 -20.83 28.13
CA GLU A 441 11.54 -20.39 29.29
C GLU A 441 10.69 -20.10 30.53
N VAL A 442 9.45 -19.62 30.34
CA VAL A 442 8.56 -19.18 31.43
C VAL A 442 8.39 -20.27 32.48
N ASP A 443 8.85 -20.00 33.72
CA ASP A 443 8.60 -20.84 34.89
C ASP A 443 7.53 -20.30 35.83
N LEU A 444 6.49 -21.10 36.04
CA LEU A 444 5.35 -20.76 36.88
C LEU A 444 5.61 -21.10 38.36
N LYS A 445 6.64 -21.91 38.67
CA LYS A 445 6.96 -22.30 40.06
C LYS A 445 7.33 -21.10 40.95
N PRO A 446 8.14 -20.11 40.49
CA PRO A 446 8.41 -18.89 41.27
C PRO A 446 7.16 -18.06 41.56
N VAL A 447 6.21 -18.00 40.62
CA VAL A 447 4.94 -17.27 40.77
C VAL A 447 4.09 -17.88 41.90
N LEU A 448 3.99 -19.21 41.94
CA LEU A 448 3.24 -19.94 42.98
C LEU A 448 3.85 -19.79 44.39
N ARG A 449 5.15 -19.49 44.47
CA ARG A 449 5.88 -19.30 45.73
C ARG A 449 6.17 -17.83 46.03
N ALA A 450 5.57 -16.91 45.27
CA ALA A 450 5.86 -15.50 45.38
C ALA A 450 5.42 -14.95 46.75
N GLY A 451 6.36 -14.29 47.44
CA GLY A 451 6.06 -13.58 48.69
C GLY A 451 5.29 -12.28 48.45
N ARG A 452 4.62 -11.79 49.49
CA ARG A 452 3.84 -10.53 49.47
C ARG A 452 4.60 -9.37 48.81
N LYS A 453 5.90 -9.21 49.12
CA LYS A 453 6.74 -8.13 48.57
C LYS A 453 6.81 -8.14 47.04
N ALA A 454 6.96 -9.32 46.43
CA ALA A 454 7.06 -9.43 44.98
C ALA A 454 5.72 -9.15 44.29
N VAL A 455 4.62 -9.63 44.87
CA VAL A 455 3.27 -9.42 44.32
C VAL A 455 2.87 -7.94 44.39
N THR A 456 3.08 -7.27 45.53
CA THR A 456 2.77 -5.84 45.67
C THR A 456 3.62 -5.00 44.73
N THR A 457 4.90 -5.32 44.60
CA THR A 457 5.82 -4.66 43.66
C THR A 457 5.39 -4.85 42.20
N ALA A 458 5.05 -6.07 41.78
CA ALA A 458 4.59 -6.34 40.42
C ALA A 458 3.27 -5.59 40.10
N ALA A 459 2.30 -5.61 41.03
CA ALA A 459 1.04 -4.89 40.88
C ALA A 459 1.25 -3.38 40.76
N ALA A 460 2.13 -2.80 41.57
CA ALA A 460 2.48 -1.39 41.50
C ALA A 460 3.07 -0.99 40.14
N GLY A 461 3.94 -1.85 39.59
CA GLY A 461 4.58 -1.67 38.30
C GLY A 461 3.64 -1.78 37.09
N ILE A 462 2.35 -2.10 37.29
CA ILE A 462 1.32 -2.14 36.26
C ILE A 462 0.21 -1.13 36.54
N ILE A 463 -0.37 -1.15 37.74
CA ILE A 463 -1.57 -0.36 38.08
C ILE A 463 -1.33 1.15 37.93
N LEU A 464 -0.14 1.64 38.27
CA LEU A 464 0.20 3.07 38.15
C LEU A 464 0.71 3.46 36.76
N PRO A 465 1.62 2.71 36.11
CA PRO A 465 2.12 3.08 34.80
C PRO A 465 1.09 3.02 33.67
N VAL A 466 0.10 2.12 33.73
CA VAL A 466 -0.93 2.01 32.67
C VAL A 466 -1.77 3.29 32.52
N PRO A 467 -2.40 3.84 33.59
CA PRO A 467 -3.10 5.12 33.51
C PRO A 467 -2.20 6.30 33.11
N ILE A 468 -0.94 6.31 33.54
CA ILE A 468 0.02 7.34 33.14
C ILE A 468 0.25 7.28 31.62
N GLY A 469 0.46 6.09 31.06
CA GLY A 469 0.61 5.92 29.61
C GLY A 469 -0.65 6.31 28.84
N PHE A 470 -1.83 5.99 29.38
CA PHE A 470 -3.11 6.45 28.82
C PHE A 470 -3.18 7.98 28.77
N ALA A 471 -2.82 8.66 29.86
CA ALA A 471 -2.78 10.12 29.94
C ALA A 471 -1.74 10.73 28.98
N LEU A 472 -0.53 10.15 28.90
CA LEU A 472 0.52 10.62 27.99
C LEU A 472 0.12 10.52 26.52
N TYR A 473 -0.59 9.45 26.15
CA TYR A 473 -1.12 9.28 24.80
C TYR A 473 -2.10 10.41 24.43
N HIS A 474 -3.05 10.72 25.31
CA HIS A 474 -3.99 11.82 25.08
C HIS A 474 -3.34 13.20 25.14
N LEU A 475 -2.35 13.40 26.02
CA LEU A 475 -1.56 14.63 26.07
C LEU A 475 -0.83 14.88 24.75
N LEU A 476 -0.25 13.84 24.14
CA LEU A 476 0.36 13.96 22.82
C LEU A 476 -0.68 14.27 21.76
N LEU A 477 -1.81 13.56 21.75
CA LEU A 477 -2.88 13.79 20.77
C LEU A 477 -3.49 15.19 20.86
N SER A 478 -3.72 15.72 22.06
CA SER A 478 -4.32 17.06 22.23
C SER A 478 -3.43 18.19 21.74
N ASN A 479 -2.12 17.96 21.73
CA ASN A 479 -1.13 18.89 21.20
C ASN A 479 -0.74 18.60 19.75
N PHE A 480 -1.34 17.57 19.15
CA PHE A 480 -1.19 17.24 17.75
C PHE A 480 -2.26 17.96 16.94
N SER A 481 -1.88 18.76 15.93
CA SER A 481 -2.87 19.47 15.10
C SER A 481 -3.65 18.48 14.22
N PRO A 482 -5.00 18.43 14.30
CA PRO A 482 -5.85 17.52 13.51
C PRO A 482 -5.69 17.65 11.99
N ALA A 483 -5.12 18.76 11.52
CA ALA A 483 -4.86 19.04 10.11
C ALA A 483 -3.68 18.23 9.51
N LEU A 484 -2.88 17.54 10.34
CA LEU A 484 -1.62 16.92 9.93
C LEU A 484 -1.65 15.38 9.86
N SER A 485 -2.73 14.72 10.30
CA SER A 485 -2.89 13.26 10.22
C SER A 485 -4.18 12.89 9.48
N LYS A 486 -4.06 12.25 8.31
CA LYS A 486 -5.21 11.67 7.56
C LYS A 486 -5.91 10.55 8.34
N ASP A 487 -5.20 9.90 9.27
CA ASP A 487 -5.70 8.73 10.02
C ASP A 487 -6.34 9.14 11.36
N ARG A 488 -7.47 8.51 11.70
CA ARG A 488 -8.08 8.69 13.02
C ARG A 488 -7.20 8.00 14.08
N PRO A 489 -6.95 8.64 15.23
CA PRO A 489 -6.23 7.99 16.32
C PRO A 489 -6.97 6.74 16.81
N SER A 490 -6.22 5.67 17.06
CA SER A 490 -6.78 4.40 17.54
C SER A 490 -7.47 4.57 18.89
N GLU A 491 -8.73 4.12 18.99
CA GLU A 491 -9.46 4.05 20.26
C GLU A 491 -8.71 3.19 21.31
N PHE A 492 -7.91 2.21 20.87
CA PHE A 492 -7.15 1.31 21.74
C PHE A 492 -5.68 1.72 21.91
N GLY A 493 -5.20 2.70 21.15
CA GLY A 493 -3.84 3.27 21.25
C GLY A 493 -3.38 3.61 22.68
N PRO A 494 -4.22 4.25 23.52
CA PRO A 494 -3.86 4.57 24.89
C PRO A 494 -3.52 3.33 25.74
N LEU A 495 -4.19 2.20 25.51
CA LEU A 495 -3.99 0.97 26.28
C LEU A 495 -2.66 0.28 25.91
N PHE A 496 -2.28 0.28 24.64
CA PHE A 496 -0.97 -0.21 24.21
C PHE A 496 0.17 0.64 24.75
N TRP A 497 0.00 1.97 24.81
CA TRP A 497 0.95 2.89 25.45
C TRP A 497 1.11 2.60 26.95
N GLY A 498 -0.01 2.50 27.67
CA GLY A 498 -0.02 2.14 29.08
C GLY A 498 0.70 0.82 29.35
N LEU A 499 0.42 -0.20 28.54
CA LEU A 499 1.01 -1.52 28.71
C LEU A 499 2.51 -1.56 28.36
N ALA A 500 2.94 -0.86 27.32
CA ALA A 500 4.35 -0.74 26.96
C ALA A 500 5.17 -0.02 28.06
N ILE A 501 4.58 0.97 28.73
CA ILE A 501 5.21 1.64 29.90
C ILE A 501 5.16 0.76 31.15
N ALA A 502 4.17 -0.12 31.26
CA ALA A 502 4.06 -1.07 32.37
C ALA A 502 4.92 -2.33 32.24
N THR A 503 5.33 -2.75 31.05
CA THR A 503 6.04 -4.04 30.89
C THR A 503 7.49 -4.01 31.40
N THR A 504 7.98 -5.16 31.87
CA THR A 504 9.38 -5.42 32.27
C THR A 504 9.80 -6.74 31.64
N ASN A 505 10.94 -6.78 30.96
CA ASN A 505 11.42 -8.01 30.35
C ASN A 505 12.20 -8.84 31.36
N PHE A 506 11.67 -10.00 31.75
CA PHE A 506 12.32 -10.89 32.72
C PHE A 506 13.70 -11.39 32.25
N PRO A 507 13.89 -11.88 31.01
CA PRO A 507 15.19 -12.39 30.54
C PRO A 507 16.30 -11.34 30.62
N ASP A 508 16.04 -10.12 30.13
CA ASP A 508 17.02 -9.03 30.16
C ASP A 508 17.35 -8.61 31.59
N LEU A 509 16.34 -8.57 32.48
CA LEU A 509 16.58 -8.26 33.89
C LEU A 509 17.42 -9.33 34.59
N ALA A 510 17.18 -10.61 34.27
CA ALA A 510 17.95 -11.71 34.84
C ALA A 510 19.42 -11.64 34.40
N GLY A 511 19.68 -11.35 33.12
CA GLY A 511 21.03 -11.09 32.61
C GLY A 511 21.70 -9.92 33.31
N LEU A 512 21.00 -8.77 33.40
CA LEU A 512 21.52 -7.57 34.07
C LEU A 512 21.87 -7.83 35.55
N LEU A 513 21.01 -8.56 36.28
CA LEU A 513 21.28 -8.92 37.67
C LEU A 513 22.44 -9.90 37.80
N ALA A 514 22.65 -10.77 36.81
CA ALA A 514 23.80 -11.68 36.76
C ALA A 514 25.10 -10.90 36.58
N ASP A 515 25.14 -9.97 35.62
CA ASP A 515 26.29 -9.12 35.33
C ASP A 515 26.65 -8.24 36.52
N LEU A 516 25.64 -7.69 37.20
CA LEU A 516 25.81 -6.89 38.41
C LEU A 516 26.07 -7.73 39.67
N LYS A 517 26.08 -9.07 39.57
CA LYS A 517 26.24 -10.01 40.69
C LYS A 517 25.20 -9.83 41.80
N LEU A 518 24.00 -9.39 41.45
CA LEU A 518 22.88 -9.12 42.36
C LEU A 518 21.86 -10.27 42.46
N LEU A 519 21.96 -11.31 41.62
CA LEU A 519 20.98 -12.42 41.54
C LEU A 519 20.60 -13.05 42.89
N HIS A 520 21.58 -13.19 43.80
CA HIS A 520 21.38 -13.86 45.08
C HIS A 520 21.01 -12.91 46.23
N THR A 521 20.97 -11.60 45.97
CA THR A 521 20.55 -10.59 46.96
C THR A 521 19.03 -10.59 47.14
N ASP A 522 18.55 -10.07 48.27
CA ASP A 522 17.10 -9.96 48.51
C ASP A 522 16.41 -9.03 47.51
N ILE A 523 17.09 -7.97 47.07
CA ILE A 523 16.62 -7.05 46.02
C ILE A 523 16.53 -7.80 44.70
N GLY A 524 17.58 -8.55 44.32
CA GLY A 524 17.62 -9.34 43.09
C GLY A 524 16.52 -10.40 43.05
N ARG A 525 16.32 -11.16 44.14
CA ARG A 525 15.23 -12.15 44.26
C ARG A 525 13.85 -11.52 44.14
N THR A 526 13.65 -10.36 44.78
CA THR A 526 12.39 -9.62 44.70
C THR A 526 12.17 -9.09 43.27
N ALA A 527 13.19 -8.54 42.63
CA ALA A 527 13.15 -8.05 41.26
C ALA A 527 12.81 -9.16 40.26
N LEU A 528 13.50 -10.31 40.33
CA LEU A 528 13.24 -11.48 39.46
C LEU A 528 11.83 -12.02 39.63
N THR A 529 11.39 -12.22 40.86
CA THR A 529 10.04 -12.78 41.11
C THR A 529 8.96 -11.78 40.66
N SER A 530 9.16 -10.48 40.91
CA SER A 530 8.23 -9.43 40.48
C SER A 530 8.19 -9.28 38.97
N SER A 531 9.31 -9.40 38.26
CA SER A 531 9.35 -9.29 36.81
C SER A 531 8.67 -10.46 36.13
N VAL A 532 8.85 -11.71 36.59
CA VAL A 532 8.11 -12.87 36.06
C VAL A 532 6.59 -12.66 36.21
N ILE A 533 6.13 -12.21 37.38
CA ILE A 533 4.71 -11.91 37.61
C ILE A 533 4.24 -10.79 36.68
N SER A 534 5.01 -9.70 36.59
CA SER A 534 4.69 -8.56 35.74
C SER A 534 4.61 -8.95 34.27
N ASP A 535 5.53 -9.78 33.79
CA ASP A 535 5.61 -10.22 32.40
C ASP A 535 4.40 -11.09 32.03
N ILE A 536 4.07 -12.08 32.86
CA ILE A 536 2.86 -12.91 32.69
C ILE A 536 1.58 -12.06 32.69
N LEU A 537 1.43 -11.13 33.63
CA LEU A 537 0.26 -10.26 33.71
C LEU A 537 0.17 -9.32 32.50
N CYS A 538 1.28 -8.71 32.09
CA CYS A 538 1.32 -7.85 30.91
C CYS A 538 0.99 -8.62 29.63
N TRP A 539 1.41 -9.88 29.51
CA TRP A 539 1.01 -10.77 28.43
C TRP A 539 -0.49 -11.04 28.41
N ILE A 540 -1.07 -11.39 29.55
CA ILE A 540 -2.53 -11.62 29.67
C ILE A 540 -3.28 -10.35 29.26
N LEU A 541 -2.86 -9.18 29.77
CA LEU A 541 -3.45 -7.90 29.42
C LEU A 541 -3.30 -7.57 27.92
N PHE A 542 -2.14 -7.83 27.33
CA PHE A 542 -1.90 -7.62 25.90
C PHE A 542 -2.86 -8.45 25.05
N VAL A 543 -3.01 -9.74 25.37
CA VAL A 543 -3.91 -10.64 24.65
C VAL A 543 -5.37 -10.20 24.78
N LEU A 544 -5.79 -9.76 25.97
CA LEU A 544 -7.14 -9.23 26.20
C LEU A 544 -7.39 -7.95 25.40
N ILE A 545 -6.41 -7.04 25.34
CA ILE A 545 -6.51 -5.81 24.54
C ILE A 545 -6.58 -6.17 23.04
N MET A 546 -5.73 -7.07 22.56
CA MET A 546 -5.75 -7.55 21.18
C MET A 546 -7.07 -8.23 20.82
N ALA A 547 -7.61 -9.06 21.71
CA ALA A 547 -8.88 -9.76 21.48
C ALA A 547 -10.09 -8.81 21.49
N THR A 548 -10.00 -7.66 22.16
CA THR A 548 -11.08 -6.66 22.24
C THR A 548 -10.96 -5.54 21.21
N SER A 549 -9.84 -5.41 20.50
CA SER A 549 -9.62 -4.34 19.52
C SER A 549 -10.24 -4.60 18.14
N GLY A 550 -10.54 -5.86 17.77
CA GLY A 550 -11.09 -6.26 16.47
C GLY A 550 -12.62 -6.27 16.34
N ARG A 551 -13.12 -6.42 15.09
CA ARG A 551 -14.55 -6.73 14.82
C ARG A 551 -14.85 -8.16 15.29
N GLY A 552 -15.93 -8.36 16.06
CA GLY A 552 -16.28 -9.68 16.61
C GLY A 552 -15.65 -10.00 17.97
N ARG A 553 -15.41 -8.98 18.82
CA ARG A 553 -14.77 -9.08 20.15
C ARG A 553 -15.15 -10.31 20.99
N LEU A 554 -16.45 -10.60 21.09
CA LEU A 554 -16.96 -11.77 21.83
C LEU A 554 -16.49 -13.09 21.21
N PHE A 555 -16.49 -13.19 19.88
CA PHE A 555 -16.01 -14.36 19.16
C PHE A 555 -14.50 -14.55 19.38
N THR A 556 -13.69 -13.50 19.23
CA THR A 556 -12.23 -13.57 19.43
C THR A 556 -11.84 -13.95 20.86
N VAL A 557 -12.48 -13.35 21.88
CA VAL A 557 -12.21 -13.67 23.29
C VAL A 557 -12.60 -15.11 23.60
N THR A 558 -13.75 -15.58 23.12
CA THR A 558 -14.23 -16.95 23.39
C THR A 558 -13.38 -18.00 22.68
N THR A 559 -13.04 -17.80 21.41
CA THR A 559 -12.21 -18.74 20.62
C THR A 559 -10.77 -18.79 21.13
N THR A 560 -10.18 -17.65 21.49
CA THR A 560 -8.84 -17.59 22.09
C THR A 560 -8.82 -18.27 23.46
N SER A 561 -9.84 -18.05 24.29
CA SER A 561 -9.98 -18.73 25.59
C SER A 561 -10.17 -20.25 25.41
N ALA A 562 -10.98 -20.65 24.43
CA ALA A 562 -11.17 -22.05 24.09
C ALA A 562 -9.86 -22.70 23.61
N PHE A 563 -9.05 -21.99 22.81
CA PHE A 563 -7.72 -22.46 22.40
C PHE A 563 -6.78 -22.64 23.60
N VAL A 564 -6.76 -21.72 24.57
CA VAL A 564 -5.95 -21.88 25.79
C VAL A 564 -6.36 -23.11 26.58
N ILE A 565 -7.67 -23.33 26.77
CA ILE A 565 -8.20 -24.53 27.43
C ILE A 565 -7.79 -25.78 26.66
N PHE A 566 -8.00 -25.80 25.35
CA PHE A 566 -7.58 -26.89 24.47
C PHE A 566 -6.07 -27.16 24.57
N ALA A 567 -5.23 -26.11 24.61
CA ALA A 567 -3.79 -26.22 24.71
C ALA A 567 -3.35 -26.93 26.00
N PHE A 568 -3.95 -26.57 27.14
CA PHE A 568 -3.62 -27.19 28.43
C PHE A 568 -4.19 -28.60 28.62
N PHE A 569 -5.43 -28.84 28.20
CA PHE A 569 -6.13 -30.09 28.51
C PHE A 569 -5.99 -31.16 27.42
N MET A 570 -5.74 -30.78 26.17
CA MET A 570 -5.70 -31.72 25.05
C MET A 570 -4.35 -31.71 24.34
N LEU A 571 -3.83 -30.53 23.96
CA LEU A 571 -2.56 -30.44 23.23
C LEU A 571 -1.38 -30.88 24.11
N ARG A 572 -1.29 -30.36 25.35
CA ARG A 572 -0.23 -30.71 26.31
C ARG A 572 -0.10 -32.22 26.58
N PRO A 573 -1.16 -32.96 26.96
CA PRO A 573 -1.04 -34.41 27.15
C PRO A 573 -0.75 -35.15 25.84
N SER A 574 -1.29 -34.69 24.70
CA SER A 574 -1.03 -35.30 23.39
C SER A 574 0.44 -35.19 22.99
N VAL A 575 1.03 -34.00 23.10
CA VAL A 575 2.46 -33.79 22.81
C VAL A 575 3.32 -34.59 23.77
N LYS A 576 3.00 -34.61 25.07
CA LYS A 576 3.71 -35.43 26.06
C LYS A 576 3.63 -36.93 25.74
N TYR A 577 2.48 -37.42 25.30
CA TYR A 577 2.30 -38.82 24.89
C TYR A 577 3.11 -39.15 23.64
N LEU A 578 3.06 -38.31 22.61
CA LEU A 578 3.81 -38.48 21.36
C LEU A 578 5.32 -38.48 21.62
N LEU A 579 5.82 -37.50 22.39
CA LEU A 579 7.24 -37.42 22.73
C LEU A 579 7.72 -38.67 23.48
N ARG A 580 6.94 -39.20 24.44
CA ARG A 580 7.27 -40.46 25.14
C ARG A 580 7.27 -41.68 24.24
N ARG A 581 6.44 -41.70 23.21
CA ARG A 581 6.33 -42.84 22.28
C ARG A 581 7.49 -42.88 21.29
N PHE A 582 7.99 -41.73 20.88
CA PHE A 582 9.01 -41.63 19.83
C PHE A 582 10.43 -41.35 20.36
N ALA A 583 10.57 -40.71 21.52
CA ALA A 583 11.86 -40.53 22.19
C ALA A 583 12.09 -41.67 23.20
N LYS A 584 12.90 -42.65 22.83
CA LYS A 584 13.47 -43.61 23.79
C LYS A 584 14.64 -42.91 24.51
N GLU A 585 14.63 -42.94 25.84
CA GLU A 585 15.74 -42.49 26.72
C GLU A 585 16.06 -40.98 26.75
N GLU A 586 15.04 -40.10 26.66
CA GLU A 586 15.21 -38.62 26.76
C GLU A 586 16.19 -38.00 25.75
N ASN A 587 16.68 -38.78 24.78
CA ASN A 587 17.56 -38.32 23.71
C ASN A 587 16.72 -37.83 22.52
N TYR A 588 16.45 -36.53 22.49
CA TYR A 588 15.58 -35.90 21.48
C TYR A 588 16.31 -35.80 20.13
N SER A 589 15.95 -36.65 19.18
CA SER A 589 16.47 -36.55 17.82
C SER A 589 15.98 -35.30 17.09
N GLN A 590 16.70 -34.86 16.03
CA GLN A 590 16.34 -33.70 15.21
C GLN A 590 14.89 -33.75 14.68
N ARG A 591 14.36 -34.94 14.39
CA ARG A 591 12.97 -35.12 13.93
C ARG A 591 11.95 -34.65 14.97
N HIS A 592 12.23 -34.85 16.26
CA HIS A 592 11.36 -34.40 17.35
C HIS A 592 11.38 -32.87 17.44
N VAL A 593 12.55 -32.25 17.32
CA VAL A 593 12.67 -30.78 17.33
C VAL A 593 11.92 -30.18 16.14
N ILE A 594 12.08 -30.71 14.92
CA ILE A 594 11.33 -30.25 13.73
C ILE A 594 9.82 -30.40 13.90
N PHE A 595 9.36 -31.50 14.51
CA PHE A 595 7.95 -31.69 14.84
C PHE A 595 7.43 -30.60 15.80
N ILE A 596 8.20 -30.26 16.84
CA ILE A 596 7.88 -29.16 17.76
C ILE A 596 7.84 -27.82 17.00
N LEU A 597 8.83 -27.51 16.16
CA LEU A 597 8.87 -26.27 15.39
C LEU A 597 7.69 -26.14 14.41
N THR A 598 7.25 -27.25 13.81
CA THR A 598 6.04 -27.29 13.00
C THR A 598 4.80 -26.99 13.85
N GLY A 599 4.74 -27.54 15.06
CA GLY A 599 3.70 -27.23 16.05
C GLY A 599 3.62 -25.74 16.39
N VAL A 600 4.75 -25.03 16.45
CA VAL A 600 4.79 -23.57 16.66
C VAL A 600 4.01 -22.84 15.57
N VAL A 601 4.30 -23.14 14.30
CA VAL A 601 3.65 -22.49 13.15
C VAL A 601 2.16 -22.80 13.12
N VAL A 602 1.77 -24.06 13.38
CA VAL A 602 0.36 -24.47 13.42
C VAL A 602 -0.39 -23.77 14.54
N CYS A 603 0.17 -23.69 15.75
CA CYS A 603 -0.46 -22.97 16.86
C CYS A 603 -0.59 -21.48 16.57
N GLY A 604 0.44 -20.87 15.97
CA GLY A 604 0.39 -19.48 15.54
C GLY A 604 -0.75 -19.24 14.53
N TYR A 605 -0.83 -20.07 13.49
CA TYR A 605 -1.91 -20.01 12.49
C TYR A 605 -3.30 -20.14 13.11
N ILE A 606 -3.51 -21.10 14.01
CA ILE A 606 -4.80 -21.28 14.69
C ILE A 606 -5.18 -20.01 15.47
N THR A 607 -4.25 -19.42 16.23
CA THR A 607 -4.55 -18.22 17.00
C THR A 607 -4.80 -16.98 16.15
N ASP A 608 -4.13 -16.85 15.00
CA ASP A 608 -4.41 -15.79 14.03
C ASP A 608 -5.80 -15.98 13.39
N ALA A 609 -6.15 -17.22 13.03
CA ALA A 609 -7.48 -17.58 12.53
C ALA A 609 -8.60 -17.36 13.57
N CYS A 610 -8.29 -17.50 14.87
CA CYS A 610 -9.22 -17.13 15.95
C CYS A 610 -9.44 -15.61 16.09
N GLY A 611 -8.72 -14.78 15.32
CA GLY A 611 -8.77 -13.32 15.40
C GLY A 611 -7.81 -12.71 16.43
N SER A 612 -6.90 -13.51 17.00
CA SER A 612 -5.78 -13.03 17.82
C SER A 612 -4.54 -12.85 16.93
N HIS A 613 -3.33 -12.78 17.52
CA HIS A 613 -2.06 -12.65 16.79
C HIS A 613 -1.28 -13.97 16.80
N SER A 614 -0.61 -14.34 15.70
CA SER A 614 0.18 -15.58 15.58
C SER A 614 1.25 -15.79 16.67
N ILE A 615 1.72 -14.69 17.26
CA ILE A 615 2.71 -14.68 18.33
C ILE A 615 2.16 -15.39 19.58
N PHE A 616 0.87 -15.20 19.86
CA PHE A 616 0.22 -15.74 21.05
C PHE A 616 0.18 -17.28 21.01
N GLY A 617 -0.19 -17.87 19.87
CA GLY A 617 -0.22 -19.32 19.70
C GLY A 617 1.15 -19.96 19.90
N ALA A 618 2.20 -19.32 19.37
CA ALA A 618 3.58 -19.79 19.54
C ALA A 618 4.05 -19.71 21.00
N PHE A 619 3.78 -18.59 21.69
CA PHE A 619 4.08 -18.43 23.10
C PHE A 619 3.35 -19.49 23.95
N MET A 620 2.04 -19.66 23.74
CA MET A 620 1.24 -20.65 24.46
C MET A 620 1.73 -22.07 24.23
N PHE A 621 2.14 -22.39 23.00
CA PHE A 621 2.74 -23.68 22.69
C PHE A 621 4.04 -23.91 23.47
N GLY A 622 4.91 -22.89 23.57
CA GLY A 622 6.12 -22.95 24.40
C GLY A 622 5.82 -23.24 25.88
N VAL A 623 4.82 -22.56 26.46
CA VAL A 623 4.44 -22.71 27.88
C VAL A 623 3.97 -24.12 28.24
N ILE A 624 3.27 -24.80 27.32
CA ILE A 624 2.72 -26.14 27.60
C ILE A 624 3.76 -27.26 27.47
N LEU A 625 4.87 -27.02 26.77
CA LEU A 625 5.88 -28.06 26.53
C LEU A 625 6.61 -28.49 27.80
N PRO A 626 7.05 -29.76 27.87
CA PRO A 626 7.86 -30.22 28.99
C PRO A 626 9.24 -29.54 28.96
N LYS A 627 9.69 -29.12 30.14
CA LYS A 627 11.00 -28.50 30.36
C LYS A 627 12.08 -29.56 30.59
N GLY A 628 13.35 -29.15 30.55
CA GLY A 628 14.51 -30.02 30.75
C GLY A 628 15.23 -30.27 29.43
N GLU A 629 15.56 -31.52 29.13
CA GLU A 629 16.31 -31.91 27.94
C GLU A 629 15.63 -31.51 26.62
N LEU A 630 14.28 -31.52 26.55
CA LEU A 630 13.57 -31.01 25.35
C LEU A 630 13.84 -29.53 25.14
N LYS A 631 13.77 -28.71 26.21
CA LYS A 631 14.04 -27.28 26.13
C LYS A 631 15.44 -27.06 25.58
N ARG A 632 16.43 -27.78 26.12
CA ARG A 632 17.83 -27.68 25.71
C ARG A 632 18.02 -28.06 24.24
N ALA A 633 17.50 -29.22 23.82
CA ALA A 633 17.60 -29.69 22.44
C ALA A 633 16.94 -28.75 21.41
N VAL A 634 15.81 -28.12 21.78
CA VAL A 634 15.15 -27.13 20.93
C VAL A 634 15.97 -25.85 20.83
N LEU A 635 16.41 -25.29 21.97
CA LEU A 635 17.18 -24.05 22.00
C LEU A 635 18.53 -24.19 21.28
N GLU A 636 19.26 -25.29 21.49
CA GLU A 636 20.51 -25.58 20.79
C GLU A 636 20.35 -25.61 19.24
N MET A 637 19.14 -25.87 18.73
CA MET A 637 18.88 -25.87 17.29
C MET A 637 18.48 -24.50 16.72
N ILE A 638 17.69 -23.71 17.46
CA ILE A 638 17.04 -22.51 16.89
C ILE A 638 17.48 -21.18 17.50
N GLU A 639 18.09 -21.17 18.68
CA GLU A 639 18.34 -19.94 19.44
C GLU A 639 19.21 -18.95 18.66
N ASP A 640 20.36 -19.40 18.16
CA ASP A 640 21.26 -18.57 17.35
C ASP A 640 20.59 -18.14 16.04
N PHE A 641 19.91 -19.07 15.36
CA PHE A 641 19.25 -18.77 14.09
C PHE A 641 18.16 -17.69 14.26
N VAL A 642 17.31 -17.80 15.28
CA VAL A 642 16.24 -16.85 15.51
C VAL A 642 16.80 -15.52 16.04
N SER A 643 17.67 -15.55 17.04
CA SER A 643 18.17 -14.36 17.74
C SER A 643 19.23 -13.58 16.96
N GLU A 644 20.07 -14.25 16.17
CA GLU A 644 21.15 -13.61 15.40
C GLU A 644 20.77 -13.31 13.94
N LEU A 645 19.79 -14.01 13.35
CA LEU A 645 19.38 -13.81 11.96
C LEU A 645 17.98 -13.18 11.82
N LEU A 646 16.96 -13.75 12.46
CA LEU A 646 15.56 -13.35 12.20
C LEU A 646 15.12 -12.12 13.02
N ILE A 647 15.44 -12.08 14.30
CA ILE A 647 15.03 -10.98 15.20
C ILE A 647 15.62 -9.61 14.80
N PRO A 648 16.87 -9.51 14.29
CA PRO A 648 17.38 -8.25 13.75
C PRO A 648 16.51 -7.66 12.62
N LEU A 649 15.80 -8.49 11.85
CA LEU A 649 14.87 -8.01 10.83
C LEU A 649 13.64 -7.33 11.44
N PHE A 650 13.15 -7.84 12.58
CA PHE A 650 12.06 -7.21 13.31
C PHE A 650 12.47 -5.83 13.86
N PHE A 651 13.66 -5.72 14.46
CA PHE A 651 14.18 -4.43 14.93
C PHE A 651 14.45 -3.47 13.78
N TYR A 652 14.91 -3.97 12.64
CA TYR A 652 15.02 -3.18 11.42
C TYR A 652 13.65 -2.63 10.99
N CYS A 653 12.60 -3.46 10.94
CA CYS A 653 11.23 -2.98 10.63
C CYS A 653 10.78 -1.89 11.60
N ILE A 654 11.02 -2.04 12.90
CA ILE A 654 10.71 -1.01 13.90
C ILE A 654 11.47 0.28 13.62
N GLY A 655 12.76 0.18 13.34
CA GLY A 655 13.60 1.33 13.04
C GLY A 655 13.16 2.06 11.77
N MET A 656 12.85 1.33 10.69
CA MET A 656 12.32 1.91 9.46
C MET A 656 10.98 2.62 9.67
N ARG A 657 10.14 2.06 10.54
CA ARG A 657 8.84 2.62 10.90
C ARG A 657 8.94 3.91 11.71
N THR A 658 10.13 4.24 12.23
CA THR A 658 10.41 5.45 13.02
C THR A 658 10.89 6.57 12.09
N ASP A 659 10.07 7.60 11.91
CA ASP A 659 10.39 8.77 11.08
C ASP A 659 10.75 9.99 11.95
N ALA A 660 12.05 10.22 12.12
CA ALA A 660 12.58 11.36 12.84
C ALA A 660 12.29 12.69 12.13
N HIS A 661 12.26 12.71 10.79
CA HIS A 661 11.94 13.93 10.05
C HIS A 661 10.50 14.37 10.34
N TRP A 662 9.57 13.43 10.40
CA TRP A 662 8.19 13.70 10.78
C TRP A 662 8.08 14.23 12.23
N ILE A 663 8.77 13.58 13.18
CA ILE A 663 8.77 13.99 14.59
C ILE A 663 9.31 15.41 14.77
N PHE A 664 10.45 15.75 14.14
CA PHE A 664 11.13 17.03 14.38
C PHE A 664 10.68 18.18 13.47
N ARG A 665 10.25 17.93 12.22
CA ARG A 665 9.92 19.01 11.26
C ARG A 665 8.43 19.32 11.12
N ARG A 666 7.52 18.42 11.50
CA ARG A 666 6.12 18.50 11.06
C ARG A 666 5.03 18.45 12.13
N GLY A 667 5.26 18.28 13.43
CA GLY A 667 4.10 18.31 14.34
C GLY A 667 4.20 18.08 15.84
N VAL A 668 5.37 17.88 16.45
CA VAL A 668 5.47 17.68 17.93
C VAL A 668 6.36 18.76 18.55
N ASP A 669 5.84 19.46 19.55
CA ASP A 669 6.64 20.37 20.39
C ASP A 669 7.71 19.55 21.11
N ILE A 670 8.98 19.92 20.91
CA ILE A 670 10.14 19.24 21.51
C ILE A 670 10.04 19.21 23.04
N GLY A 671 9.50 20.26 23.67
CA GLY A 671 9.26 20.32 25.10
C GLY A 671 8.27 19.25 25.56
N ILE A 672 7.17 19.06 24.82
CA ILE A 672 6.17 18.02 25.11
C ILE A 672 6.77 16.64 24.92
N LEU A 673 7.57 16.43 23.86
CA LEU A 673 8.26 15.16 23.63
C LEU A 673 9.20 14.80 24.79
N LEU A 674 10.00 15.76 25.26
CA LEU A 674 10.90 15.57 26.41
C LEU A 674 10.12 15.25 27.69
N VAL A 675 8.99 15.94 27.92
CA VAL A 675 8.10 15.65 29.06
C VAL A 675 7.55 14.23 28.96
N VAL A 676 7.09 13.80 27.79
CA VAL A 676 6.56 12.45 27.59
C VAL A 676 7.62 11.39 27.89
N ILE A 677 8.83 11.57 27.37
CA ILE A 677 9.95 10.66 27.63
C ILE A 677 10.27 10.62 29.13
N ALA A 678 10.38 11.78 29.78
CA ALA A 678 10.69 11.86 31.21
C ALA A 678 9.61 11.20 32.09
N VAL A 679 8.33 11.44 31.80
CA VAL A 679 7.22 10.84 32.55
C VAL A 679 7.12 9.35 32.28
N ALA A 680 7.30 8.89 31.03
CA ALA A 680 7.28 7.47 30.70
C ALA A 680 8.40 6.70 31.41
N PHE A 681 9.61 7.26 31.49
CA PHE A 681 10.73 6.65 32.22
C PHE A 681 10.52 6.63 33.73
N SER A 682 9.98 7.72 34.30
CA SER A 682 9.81 7.84 35.75
C SER A 682 8.58 7.09 36.29
N ALA A 683 7.53 6.89 35.48
CA ALA A 683 6.27 6.27 35.91
C ALA A 683 6.48 4.92 36.63
N LYS A 684 7.27 4.03 36.03
CA LYS A 684 7.53 2.70 36.62
C LYS A 684 8.50 2.74 37.79
N VAL A 685 9.53 3.57 37.71
CA VAL A 685 10.52 3.74 38.77
C VAL A 685 9.86 4.28 40.04
N VAL A 686 9.06 5.34 39.92
CA VAL A 686 8.38 6.00 41.03
C VAL A 686 7.32 5.09 41.64
N SER A 687 6.46 4.46 40.83
CA SER A 687 5.43 3.54 41.34
C SER A 687 6.03 2.38 42.15
N THR A 688 7.10 1.79 41.64
CA THR A 688 7.83 0.71 42.31
C THR A 688 8.48 1.20 43.60
N PHE A 689 9.16 2.36 43.56
CA PHE A 689 9.81 2.97 44.73
C PHE A 689 8.81 3.24 45.85
N LEU A 690 7.65 3.84 45.53
CA LEU A 690 6.62 4.18 46.51
C LEU A 690 6.12 2.92 47.23
N VAL A 691 5.84 1.84 46.49
CA VAL A 691 5.38 0.58 47.08
C VAL A 691 6.50 -0.14 47.85
N ALA A 692 7.73 -0.12 47.34
CA ALA A 692 8.89 -0.67 48.03
C ALA A 692 9.12 0.01 49.40
N TYR A 693 9.02 1.34 49.43
CA TYR A 693 9.22 2.13 50.64
C TYR A 693 8.04 2.03 51.63
N PHE A 694 6.82 2.35 51.19
CA PHE A 694 5.68 2.47 52.10
C PHE A 694 5.06 1.12 52.49
N LEU A 695 4.88 0.19 51.53
CA LEU A 695 4.20 -1.08 51.78
C LEU A 695 5.17 -2.19 52.18
N ASN A 696 6.32 -2.26 51.53
CA ASN A 696 7.31 -3.32 51.75
C ASN A 696 8.38 -2.94 52.78
N LYS A 697 8.37 -1.69 53.28
CA LYS A 697 9.27 -1.14 54.30
C LYS A 697 10.76 -1.34 53.96
N MET A 698 11.11 -1.21 52.67
CA MET A 698 12.49 -1.30 52.21
C MET A 698 13.23 0.02 52.42
N PRO A 699 14.54 0.01 52.67
CA PRO A 699 15.35 1.22 52.68
C PRO A 699 15.17 2.02 51.38
N PRO A 700 15.17 3.37 51.41
CA PRO A 700 14.97 4.19 50.21
C PRO A 700 15.94 3.86 49.06
N LYS A 701 17.20 3.55 49.39
CA LYS A 701 18.21 3.13 48.40
C LYS A 701 17.81 1.84 47.69
N ASP A 702 17.36 0.85 48.45
CA ASP A 702 16.95 -0.46 47.92
C ASP A 702 15.65 -0.35 47.12
N GLY A 703 14.70 0.47 47.58
CA GLY A 703 13.47 0.75 46.86
C GLY A 703 13.72 1.46 45.52
N LEU A 704 14.67 2.39 45.48
CA LEU A 704 15.04 3.10 44.24
C LEU A 704 15.77 2.16 43.28
N ALA A 705 16.72 1.36 43.80
CA ALA A 705 17.40 0.33 43.02
C ALA A 705 16.40 -0.67 42.42
N LEU A 706 15.42 -1.13 43.19
CA LEU A 706 14.35 -2.00 42.72
C LEU A 706 13.51 -1.34 41.61
N GLY A 707 13.19 -0.06 41.76
CA GLY A 707 12.48 0.72 40.72
C GLY A 707 13.26 0.84 39.41
N LEU A 708 14.56 1.11 39.49
CA LEU A 708 15.44 1.19 38.32
C LEU A 708 15.58 -0.16 37.63
N LEU A 709 15.79 -1.23 38.40
CA LEU A 709 15.87 -2.60 37.90
C LEU A 709 14.57 -3.02 37.19
N LEU A 710 13.41 -2.71 37.76
CA LEU A 710 12.13 -3.08 37.14
C LEU A 710 11.73 -2.19 35.96
N ASN A 711 12.47 -1.11 35.66
CA ASN A 711 12.28 -0.33 34.43
C ASN A 711 13.00 -0.93 33.21
N THR A 712 13.67 -2.09 33.36
CA THR A 712 14.27 -2.80 32.22
C THR A 712 13.21 -3.21 31.20
N LYS A 713 13.19 -2.46 30.09
CA LYS A 713 12.38 -2.75 28.90
C LYS A 713 13.09 -3.77 28.03
N GLY A 714 12.30 -4.56 27.32
CA GLY A 714 12.81 -5.46 26.30
C GLY A 714 11.85 -5.54 25.13
N LEU A 715 12.00 -6.59 24.33
CA LEU A 715 11.30 -6.78 23.06
C LEU A 715 9.78 -6.62 23.18
N LEU A 716 9.17 -7.11 24.27
CA LEU A 716 7.73 -7.10 24.48
C LEU A 716 7.10 -5.69 24.38
N ALA A 717 7.78 -4.66 24.88
CA ALA A 717 7.27 -3.28 24.78
C ALA A 717 7.13 -2.83 23.31
N LEU A 718 8.07 -3.23 22.46
CA LEU A 718 8.08 -2.90 21.04
C LEU A 718 7.03 -3.71 20.28
N ILE A 719 6.83 -4.99 20.64
CA ILE A 719 5.75 -5.81 20.09
C ILE A 719 4.41 -5.15 20.38
N MET A 720 4.15 -4.74 21.63
CA MET A 720 2.90 -4.13 22.04
C MET A 720 2.59 -2.86 21.24
N ILE A 721 3.57 -1.98 21.06
CA ILE A 721 3.41 -0.73 20.29
C ILE A 721 3.23 -1.04 18.79
N SER A 722 4.02 -1.96 18.23
CA SER A 722 3.94 -2.33 16.82
C SER A 722 2.59 -2.97 16.48
N SER A 723 2.14 -3.95 17.28
CA SER A 723 0.83 -4.57 17.10
C SER A 723 -0.31 -3.57 17.29
N GLY A 724 -0.20 -2.66 18.27
CA GLY A 724 -1.18 -1.58 18.47
C GLY A 724 -1.33 -0.64 17.27
N ARG A 725 -0.22 -0.35 16.58
CA ARG A 725 -0.21 0.41 15.33
C ARG A 725 -0.86 -0.38 14.19
N ASP A 726 -0.50 -1.65 14.04
CA ASP A 726 -0.92 -2.48 12.91
C ASP A 726 -2.42 -2.82 12.92
N ILE A 727 -3.10 -2.72 14.07
CA ILE A 727 -4.57 -2.90 14.20
C ILE A 727 -5.37 -1.85 13.40
N LEU A 728 -4.81 -0.66 13.15
CA LEU A 728 -5.48 0.40 12.37
C LEU A 728 -5.40 0.20 10.85
N VAL A 729 -4.49 -0.66 10.38
CA VAL A 729 -4.19 -0.84 8.95
C VAL A 729 -5.02 -1.97 8.32
N ARG A 730 -5.80 -2.72 9.12
CA ARG A 730 -6.67 -3.82 8.64
C ARG A 730 -8.10 -3.40 8.38
#